data_AF-A0A369QAS2-F1
#
_entry.id   AF-A0A369QAS2-F1
#
_cell.length_a   1.000
_cell.length_b   1.000
_cell.length_c   1.000
_cell.angle_alpha   90.00
_cell.angle_beta   90.00
_cell.angle_gamma   90.00
#
_symmetry.space_group_name_H-M   'P 1'
#
loop_
_entity.id
_entity.type
_entity.pdbx_description
1 polymer ?
#
loop_
_entity_poly.entity_id
_entity_poly.type
_entity_poly.pdbx_seq_one_letter_code
_entity_poly.pdbx_strand_id
1 'polypeptide(L)'
;MQETIKYWKGLEELENTPEFNKTKHNEFAEFLPVKETNQATNKEVAPRRDFLKLLGFGIAATTLASCEAPVRRAIPYLNKPEEVDPGIANWYASTYFVGSDYNSVIVKTREGRPIKLEGNTLSPVTKGGLSARAQASVLSLYDKNRLKAPLAGGKPATWEKVDGEITSKLRSVRGKVAIVSNTIISPTTKRAIAEFGRKFTSFEHVMYDPNSASGLLKANGGVIPGFDFSKARVIVSISADFLGTWLSPVEYAKQYITTRKVSKTNPTMSRHYQFESMLTLTGANADIRVPVKPSEQSLVVAALYNRIVSQPINTPAYNNARLDAAAKELLANKGAALVVAGSNDPAVQMLVAEINRTLGAEGTTIGTTPSLVRQGDDASMIRLINEMNAGTIGAIIFYGANPIYDHPQSEKILSGIQKVPLSIALTDRIDETATRVAYVCPDHNYLESWNDFEPKRGQFSFSQPAISPLFQTRQAQESLLRWSGNNTSYYDYLQNNWRGVFGSQAAWDKAIHDGVYSGTGVSSPGTTTPTAPAMTIAAAAVSINKAASAASRGIEAVIYEKVNIGPGREANNPWLQENPDPITKATWDNYVTLPRTLAVEMGVEQNDILSVSANGVTFELPALIQPGQAKGSVGIATGYGRTQAGPAANGVGANAYKLISVNNNGLVYGNTVSLKKTGAQKPIAQTQTHHTIMDRLVVQESTLDKYKKDPKSVTEYIKIATPEGAQTPAKVSLWQDYEYKNHHWGMVIDLNSCIGCTSCSVACQVENNIAVVGKQEVLNRREMHWLRIDRYYSSDAHKTDEGKGTVEKYHAMEEPSENPSVIFQPMLCQHCNHAPCETVCPVAATMHSSEGINQMVYNRCVGTRYCANNCPYKVRRFNWFAYYDNEKFAEQNPQMNSDLGRMVLNPDVTVRARGVMEKCSFCVQRIQLGKLEAKKQNRRPKDGEIITACAQSCPTNAIVFGDMKDPDSQVSQILREQQGERAFHVLEEINVQPNVTYLTKIRNLV
;
A
#
# COMPACT_ATOMS: atom_id res chain seq x y z
N MET A 1 40.69 -53.39 30.73
CA MET A 1 40.35 -52.03 31.21
C MET A 1 39.80 -51.26 30.03
N GLN A 2 38.60 -50.72 30.18
CA GLN A 2 37.61 -50.38 29.14
C GLN A 2 38.14 -50.04 27.74
N GLU A 3 37.80 -50.89 26.77
CA GLU A 3 37.93 -50.63 25.33
C GLU A 3 36.89 -49.58 24.90
N THR A 4 37.24 -48.30 25.03
CA THR A 4 36.47 -47.23 24.37
C THR A 4 36.89 -47.13 22.91
N ILE A 5 35.91 -47.30 22.01
CA ILE A 5 36.06 -47.08 20.57
C ILE A 5 36.52 -45.63 20.35
N LYS A 6 37.70 -45.44 19.76
CA LYS A 6 38.22 -44.12 19.37
C LYS A 6 37.68 -43.75 17.99
N TYR A 7 36.91 -42.66 17.95
CA TYR A 7 36.43 -42.06 16.72
C TYR A 7 37.35 -40.90 16.33
N TRP A 8 37.61 -40.78 15.04
CA TRP A 8 38.48 -39.77 14.43
C TRP A 8 37.64 -38.95 13.45
N LYS A 9 37.87 -37.63 13.35
CA LYS A 9 37.10 -36.73 12.48
C LYS A 9 37.58 -36.74 11.02
N GLY A 10 38.77 -37.27 10.77
CA GLY A 10 39.39 -37.36 9.43
C GLY A 10 40.64 -38.24 9.45
N LEU A 11 41.19 -38.54 8.26
CA LEU A 11 42.39 -39.37 8.09
C LEU A 11 43.63 -38.71 8.73
N GLU A 12 43.68 -37.38 8.73
CA GLU A 12 44.81 -36.61 9.27
C GLU A 12 44.86 -36.67 10.80
N GLU A 13 43.70 -36.77 11.45
CA GLU A 13 43.61 -36.99 12.91
C GLU A 13 44.02 -38.43 13.26
N LEU A 14 43.64 -39.42 12.43
CA LEU A 14 44.04 -40.82 12.57
C LEU A 14 45.55 -41.04 12.41
N GLU A 15 46.15 -40.40 11.41
CA GLU A 15 47.57 -40.52 11.09
C GLU A 15 48.46 -39.56 11.89
N ASN A 16 47.84 -38.66 12.68
CA ASN A 16 48.51 -37.75 13.59
C ASN A 16 49.56 -36.86 12.89
N THR A 17 49.21 -36.36 11.70
CA THR A 17 50.14 -35.65 10.82
C THR A 17 50.71 -34.38 11.47
N PRO A 18 51.93 -33.95 11.09
CA PRO A 18 52.55 -32.75 11.66
C PRO A 18 51.71 -31.49 11.45
N GLU A 19 51.03 -31.35 10.31
CA GLU A 19 50.15 -30.23 9.99
C GLU A 19 48.90 -30.19 10.91
N PHE A 20 48.28 -31.35 11.18
CA PHE A 20 47.15 -31.45 12.09
C PHE A 20 47.56 -31.09 13.53
N ASN A 21 48.70 -31.60 14.00
CA ASN A 21 49.20 -31.27 15.35
C ASN A 21 49.53 -29.79 15.52
N LYS A 22 49.91 -29.09 14.44
CA LYS A 22 50.22 -27.65 14.46
C LYS A 22 48.97 -26.78 14.49
N THR A 23 47.84 -27.28 13.98
CA THR A 23 46.59 -26.52 13.81
C THR A 23 45.48 -26.95 14.77
N LYS A 24 45.57 -28.13 15.43
CA LYS A 24 44.53 -28.64 16.35
C LYS A 24 44.19 -27.73 17.53
N HIS A 25 45.09 -26.80 17.86
CA HIS A 25 44.91 -25.82 18.94
C HIS A 25 44.46 -24.43 18.45
N ASN A 26 44.33 -24.25 17.13
CA ASN A 26 43.85 -23.01 16.53
C ASN A 26 42.35 -23.17 16.22
N GLU A 27 41.53 -22.24 16.70
CA GLU A 27 40.08 -22.23 16.48
C GLU A 27 39.71 -22.06 14.99
N PHE A 28 40.63 -21.52 14.19
CA PHE A 28 40.48 -21.33 12.74
C PHE A 28 41.76 -21.77 12.01
N ALA A 29 41.62 -22.52 10.90
CA ALA A 29 42.74 -23.06 10.14
C ALA A 29 43.45 -22.02 9.25
N GLU A 30 42.79 -20.90 8.93
CA GLU A 30 43.37 -19.78 8.18
C GLU A 30 43.25 -18.46 8.96
N PHE A 31 44.27 -17.60 8.84
CA PHE A 31 44.26 -16.27 9.44
C PHE A 31 43.26 -15.36 8.71
N LEU A 32 42.30 -14.80 9.46
CA LEU A 32 41.37 -13.80 8.95
C LEU A 32 42.14 -12.55 8.50
N PRO A 33 41.95 -12.05 7.27
CA PRO A 33 42.61 -10.83 6.82
C PRO A 33 41.93 -9.62 7.46
N VAL A 34 42.54 -9.07 8.51
CA VAL A 34 42.20 -7.72 9.01
C VAL A 34 42.91 -6.70 8.12
N LYS A 35 42.24 -6.28 7.05
CA LYS A 35 42.46 -4.98 6.39
C LYS A 35 41.59 -3.97 7.15
N GLU A 36 41.99 -2.79 7.60
CA GLU A 36 43.01 -1.81 7.19
C GLU A 36 43.27 -0.85 8.36
N THR A 37 44.45 -0.22 8.43
CA THR A 37 44.59 1.26 8.47
C THR A 37 46.07 1.65 8.65
N ASN A 38 46.48 2.66 7.87
CA ASN A 38 47.74 3.41 7.87
C ASN A 38 48.95 2.86 7.11
N GLN A 39 49.37 3.68 6.14
CA GLN A 39 50.65 3.66 5.46
C GLN A 39 51.79 3.85 6.46
N ALA A 40 52.49 2.76 6.79
CA ALA A 40 53.89 2.81 7.18
C ALA A 40 54.51 1.43 6.93
N THR A 41 55.52 1.40 6.08
CA THR A 41 56.41 0.27 5.90
C THR A 41 57.12 -0.04 7.22
N ASN A 42 56.78 -1.16 7.87
CA ASN A 42 57.74 -2.05 8.51
C ASN A 42 57.09 -3.37 8.97
N LYS A 43 57.73 -4.47 8.58
CA LYS A 43 57.43 -5.84 9.01
C LYS A 43 57.93 -6.05 10.44
N GLU A 44 57.14 -5.72 11.45
CA GLU A 44 57.33 -6.29 12.79
C GLU A 44 55.99 -6.70 13.38
N VAL A 45 55.85 -8.00 13.60
CA VAL A 45 54.71 -8.62 14.27
C VAL A 45 54.73 -8.15 15.72
N ALA A 46 53.75 -7.32 16.12
CA ALA A 46 53.62 -6.89 17.49
C ALA A 46 53.48 -8.13 18.42
N PRO A 47 54.33 -8.29 19.45
CA PRO A 47 54.21 -9.40 20.39
C PRO A 47 52.84 -9.36 21.07
N ARG A 48 52.25 -10.53 21.35
CA ARG A 48 50.97 -10.68 22.10
C ARG A 48 50.90 -9.79 23.34
N ARG A 49 52.05 -9.54 24.00
CA ARG A 49 52.16 -8.63 25.14
C ARG A 49 51.85 -7.18 24.81
N ASP A 50 52.29 -6.67 23.67
CA ASP A 50 52.07 -5.28 23.26
C ASP A 50 50.66 -5.10 22.69
N PHE A 51 50.10 -6.13 22.04
CA PHE A 51 48.66 -6.19 21.76
C PHE A 51 47.83 -6.16 23.06
N LEU A 52 48.19 -6.95 24.07
CA LEU A 52 47.50 -6.95 25.36
C LEU A 52 47.70 -5.66 26.15
N LYS A 53 48.83 -4.97 26.01
CA LYS A 53 49.04 -3.63 26.58
C LYS A 53 48.20 -2.59 25.85
N LEU A 54 48.13 -2.64 24.53
CA LEU A 54 47.28 -1.74 23.73
C LEU A 54 45.80 -2.01 24.00
N LEU A 55 45.40 -3.28 24.17
CA LEU A 55 44.06 -3.67 24.56
C LEU A 55 43.77 -3.28 26.02
N GLY A 56 44.74 -3.40 26.92
CA GLY A 56 44.62 -2.97 28.32
C GLY A 56 44.54 -1.45 28.49
N PHE A 57 45.39 -0.69 27.79
CA PHE A 57 45.30 0.77 27.70
C PHE A 57 44.07 1.22 26.95
N GLY A 58 43.70 0.52 25.87
CA GLY A 58 42.49 0.75 25.10
C GLY A 58 41.26 0.54 25.96
N ILE A 59 41.16 -0.56 26.71
CA ILE A 59 40.07 -0.82 27.65
C ILE A 59 40.06 0.22 28.77
N ALA A 60 41.20 0.56 29.37
CA ALA A 60 41.27 1.56 30.45
C ALA A 60 40.86 2.97 29.99
N ALA A 61 41.37 3.42 28.83
CA ALA A 61 41.00 4.72 28.24
C ALA A 61 39.54 4.73 27.75
N THR A 62 39.06 3.62 27.20
CA THR A 62 37.66 3.47 26.78
C THR A 62 36.73 3.41 27.98
N THR A 63 37.12 2.80 29.11
CA THR A 63 36.34 2.84 30.37
C THR A 63 36.26 4.23 30.99
N LEU A 64 37.30 5.07 30.84
CA LEU A 64 37.26 6.46 31.29
C LEU A 64 36.38 7.33 30.36
N ALA A 65 36.43 7.12 29.04
CA ALA A 65 35.58 7.83 28.07
C ALA A 65 34.11 7.32 28.07
N SER A 66 33.86 6.06 28.42
CA SER A 66 32.49 5.51 28.51
C SER A 66 31.77 5.81 29.83
N CYS A 67 32.43 6.46 30.79
CA CYS A 67 31.82 6.99 32.01
C CYS A 67 31.24 8.41 31.85
N GLU A 68 31.50 9.12 30.75
CA GLU A 68 30.84 10.39 30.46
C GLU A 68 29.53 10.14 29.70
N ALA A 69 28.41 10.09 30.44
CA ALA A 69 27.10 10.17 29.82
C ALA A 69 26.99 11.52 29.09
N PRO A 70 26.60 11.56 27.80
CA PRO A 70 26.51 12.81 27.07
C PRO A 70 25.49 13.73 27.74
N VAL A 71 25.85 15.01 27.90
CA VAL A 71 24.96 16.01 28.50
C VAL A 71 23.71 16.17 27.62
N ARG A 72 22.57 15.64 28.09
CA ARG A 72 21.27 15.81 27.44
C ARG A 72 20.65 17.13 27.89
N ARG A 73 20.40 18.03 26.94
CA ARG A 73 19.75 19.32 27.21
C ARG A 73 18.23 19.18 27.03
N ALA A 74 17.47 19.80 27.94
CA ALA A 74 16.04 20.02 27.77
C ALA A 74 15.84 21.50 27.45
N ILE A 75 15.29 21.82 26.27
CA ILE A 75 15.08 23.19 25.81
C ILE A 75 13.57 23.47 25.84
N PRO A 76 13.07 24.31 26.77
CA PRO A 76 11.66 24.67 26.80
C PRO A 76 11.30 25.64 25.67
N TYR A 77 10.00 25.78 25.42
CA TYR A 77 9.51 26.85 24.55
C TYR A 77 9.86 28.21 25.12
N LEU A 78 10.29 29.14 24.26
CA LEU A 78 10.39 30.55 24.62
C LEU A 78 8.98 31.14 24.84
N ASN A 79 8.09 30.89 23.88
CA ASN A 79 6.66 31.21 23.95
C ASN A 79 5.87 29.93 23.70
N LYS A 80 5.32 29.32 24.75
CA LYS A 80 4.54 28.08 24.64
C LYS A 80 3.18 28.39 24.03
N PRO A 81 2.76 27.73 22.93
CA PRO A 81 1.38 27.79 22.47
C PRO A 81 0.42 27.26 23.53
N GLU A 82 -0.76 27.86 23.65
CA GLU A 82 -1.77 27.45 24.64
C GLU A 82 -2.22 25.99 24.45
N GLU A 83 -2.40 25.57 23.20
CA GLU A 83 -2.87 24.25 22.82
C GLU A 83 -1.82 23.13 22.93
N VAL A 84 -0.56 23.45 23.24
CA VAL A 84 0.54 22.48 23.26
C VAL A 84 0.99 22.20 24.68
N ASP A 85 0.80 20.96 25.10
CA ASP A 85 1.33 20.42 26.35
C ASP A 85 2.42 19.37 26.05
N PRO A 86 3.69 19.64 26.40
CA PRO A 86 4.77 18.69 26.20
C PRO A 86 4.46 17.34 26.85
N GLY A 87 4.57 16.26 26.08
CA GLY A 87 4.17 14.92 26.55
C GLY A 87 2.83 14.44 25.99
N ILE A 88 1.95 15.35 25.59
CA ILE A 88 0.59 15.05 25.11
C ILE A 88 0.54 15.26 23.59
N ALA A 89 -0.15 14.37 22.88
CA ALA A 89 -0.29 14.47 21.43
C ALA A 89 -1.51 15.32 21.05
N ASN A 90 -1.34 16.19 20.05
CA ASN A 90 -2.44 16.93 19.44
C ASN A 90 -2.86 16.26 18.13
N TRP A 91 -4.15 16.35 17.81
CA TRP A 91 -4.73 15.73 16.62
C TRP A 91 -5.36 16.80 15.73
N TYR A 92 -4.90 16.89 14.48
CA TYR A 92 -5.41 17.84 13.49
C TYR A 92 -6.11 17.11 12.35
N ALA A 93 -7.26 17.60 11.90
CA ALA A 93 -7.94 17.01 10.76
C ALA A 93 -7.36 17.54 9.44
N SER A 94 -7.00 16.66 8.52
CA SER A 94 -6.40 17.03 7.24
C SER A 94 -6.86 16.10 6.11
N THR A 95 -6.33 16.27 4.90
CA THR A 95 -6.71 15.48 3.73
C THR A 95 -5.48 15.07 2.93
N TYR A 96 -5.37 13.78 2.63
CA TYR A 96 -4.41 13.22 1.69
C TYR A 96 -5.10 12.92 0.36
N PHE A 97 -4.47 13.34 -0.75
CA PHE A 97 -4.94 13.02 -2.10
C PHE A 97 -3.78 12.93 -3.09
N VAL A 98 -3.54 11.72 -3.61
CA VAL A 98 -2.52 11.46 -4.64
C VAL A 98 -3.07 10.48 -5.68
N GLY A 99 -3.07 10.88 -6.96
CA GLY A 99 -3.67 10.06 -8.02
C GLY A 99 -5.17 9.89 -7.81
N SER A 100 -5.62 8.66 -7.51
CA SER A 100 -7.01 8.34 -7.13
C SER A 100 -7.17 8.17 -5.61
N ASP A 101 -6.08 8.13 -4.85
CA ASP A 101 -6.11 7.75 -3.44
C ASP A 101 -6.48 8.95 -2.57
N TYR A 102 -7.78 9.06 -2.28
CA TYR A 102 -8.33 10.07 -1.39
C TYR A 102 -8.54 9.50 0.01
N ASN A 103 -8.02 10.20 1.02
CA ASN A 103 -8.25 9.89 2.42
C ASN A 103 -8.43 11.16 3.24
N SER A 104 -9.56 11.28 3.94
CA SER A 104 -9.67 12.21 5.06
C SER A 104 -8.93 11.62 6.27
N VAL A 105 -7.99 12.39 6.83
CA VAL A 105 -7.05 11.92 7.85
C VAL A 105 -7.12 12.77 9.11
N ILE A 106 -6.69 12.18 10.22
CA ILE A 106 -6.30 12.91 11.43
C ILE A 106 -4.79 12.70 11.65
N VAL A 107 -4.10 13.80 11.92
CA VAL A 107 -2.64 13.86 12.03
C VAL A 107 -2.29 13.91 13.51
N LYS A 108 -1.65 12.84 14.02
CA LYS A 108 -1.04 12.86 15.36
C LYS A 108 0.23 13.70 15.30
N THR A 109 0.27 14.76 16.09
CA THR A 109 1.44 15.61 16.26
C THR A 109 2.01 15.47 17.67
N ARG A 110 3.33 15.65 17.77
CA ARG A 110 4.07 15.73 19.03
C ARG A 110 4.79 17.06 19.06
N GLU A 111 4.42 17.94 19.99
CA GLU A 111 5.05 19.25 20.15
C GLU A 111 5.17 20.03 18.81
N GLY A 112 4.18 19.90 17.93
CA GLY A 112 4.12 20.56 16.60
C GLY A 112 4.68 19.76 15.41
N ARG A 113 5.14 18.51 15.58
CA ARG A 113 5.62 17.67 14.47
C ARG A 113 4.69 16.48 14.18
N PRO A 114 4.23 16.27 12.93
CA PRO A 114 3.48 15.08 12.53
C PRO A 114 4.28 13.79 12.70
N ILE A 115 3.70 12.76 13.31
CA ILE A 115 4.37 11.45 13.50
C ILE A 115 3.55 10.24 13.03
N LYS A 116 2.22 10.37 12.93
CA LYS A 116 1.33 9.27 12.55
C LYS A 116 0.04 9.82 11.95
N LEU A 117 -0.49 9.15 10.93
CA LEU A 117 -1.81 9.44 10.38
C LEU A 117 -2.81 8.35 10.78
N GLU A 118 -4.05 8.74 11.05
CA GLU A 118 -5.19 7.82 11.15
C GLU A 118 -6.32 8.32 10.26
N GLY A 119 -7.29 7.47 9.92
CA GLY A 119 -8.44 7.92 9.13
C GLY A 119 -9.41 8.75 9.98
N ASN A 120 -9.99 9.79 9.38
CA ASN A 120 -11.03 10.60 10.04
C ASN A 120 -12.36 9.84 10.04
N THR A 121 -12.86 9.50 11.23
CA THR A 121 -14.13 8.77 11.42
C THR A 121 -15.35 9.61 11.06
N LEU A 122 -15.23 10.95 11.06
CA LEU A 122 -16.30 11.86 10.65
C LEU A 122 -16.48 11.93 9.13
N SER A 123 -15.51 11.42 8.34
CA SER A 123 -15.61 11.44 6.89
C SER A 123 -16.74 10.55 6.37
N PRO A 124 -17.69 11.10 5.59
CA PRO A 124 -18.76 10.31 5.01
C PRO A 124 -18.27 9.39 3.87
N VAL A 125 -17.10 9.67 3.30
CA VAL A 125 -16.50 8.93 2.19
C VAL A 125 -15.64 7.77 2.70
N THR A 126 -14.59 8.06 3.48
CA THR A 126 -13.65 7.02 3.93
C THR A 126 -13.98 6.39 5.28
N LYS A 127 -14.85 7.01 6.10
CA LYS A 127 -15.39 6.48 7.36
C LYS A 127 -14.32 5.87 8.29
N GLY A 128 -13.22 6.60 8.48
CA GLY A 128 -12.07 6.18 9.30
C GLY A 128 -11.07 5.24 8.62
N GLY A 129 -11.32 4.77 7.40
CA GLY A 129 -10.38 3.93 6.65
C GLY A 129 -9.19 4.73 6.10
N LEU A 130 -8.02 4.08 6.05
CA LEU A 130 -6.78 4.69 5.55
C LEU A 130 -6.01 3.72 4.65
N SER A 131 -5.47 4.21 3.54
CA SER A 131 -4.65 3.39 2.61
C SER A 131 -3.22 3.21 3.13
N ALA A 132 -2.49 2.22 2.59
CA ALA A 132 -1.08 2.02 2.92
C ALA A 132 -0.21 3.23 2.49
N ARG A 133 -0.51 3.83 1.34
CA ARG A 133 0.17 5.04 0.83
C ARG A 133 -0.04 6.24 1.74
N ALA A 134 -1.30 6.49 2.11
CA ALA A 134 -1.62 7.56 3.05
C ALA A 134 -0.99 7.32 4.43
N GLN A 135 -0.89 6.07 4.92
CA GLN A 135 -0.14 5.81 6.15
C GLN A 135 1.35 6.18 6.04
N ALA A 136 1.98 5.84 4.92
CA ALA A 136 3.40 6.05 4.74
C ALA A 136 3.77 7.50 4.42
N SER A 137 2.85 8.30 3.86
CA SER A 137 3.10 9.64 3.34
C SER A 137 3.64 10.63 4.39
N VAL A 138 3.44 10.36 5.68
CA VAL A 138 4.06 11.15 6.76
C VAL A 138 5.59 11.13 6.72
N LEU A 139 6.21 10.06 6.22
CA LEU A 139 7.66 10.03 5.99
C LEU A 139 8.09 10.91 4.82
N SER A 140 7.23 11.06 3.80
CA SER A 140 7.49 11.91 2.64
C SER A 140 7.64 13.40 3.03
N LEU A 141 7.03 13.83 4.15
CA LEU A 141 7.22 15.18 4.72
C LEU A 141 8.69 15.41 5.13
N TYR A 142 9.33 14.39 5.71
CA TYR A 142 10.69 14.44 6.26
C TYR A 142 11.75 13.90 5.29
N ASP A 143 11.44 13.89 3.99
CA ASP A 143 12.40 13.50 2.95
C ASP A 143 13.42 14.64 2.71
N LYS A 144 14.70 14.35 2.94
CA LYS A 144 15.81 15.30 2.75
C LYS A 144 15.99 15.76 1.30
N ASN A 145 15.41 15.04 0.33
CA ASN A 145 15.51 15.32 -1.09
C ASN A 145 14.43 16.30 -1.59
N ARG A 146 13.55 16.78 -0.70
CA ARG A 146 12.65 17.89 -1.00
C ARG A 146 13.44 19.15 -1.34
N LEU A 147 12.89 19.95 -2.26
CA LEU A 147 13.48 21.21 -2.66
C LEU A 147 13.46 22.22 -1.51
N LYS A 148 14.62 22.81 -1.22
CA LYS A 148 14.77 23.72 -0.09
C LYS A 148 14.52 25.20 -0.42
N ALA A 149 14.65 25.56 -1.69
CA ALA A 149 14.53 26.91 -2.23
C ALA A 149 14.20 26.83 -3.74
N PRO A 150 13.63 27.89 -4.35
CA PRO A 150 13.35 27.91 -5.77
C PRO A 150 14.62 27.89 -6.62
N LEU A 151 14.51 27.35 -7.83
CA LEU A 151 15.58 27.26 -8.80
C LEU A 151 15.25 28.08 -10.06
N ALA A 152 16.25 28.80 -10.58
CA ALA A 152 16.21 29.47 -11.87
C ALA A 152 17.40 29.01 -12.71
N GLY A 153 17.14 28.43 -13.89
CA GLY A 153 18.19 27.85 -14.74
C GLY A 153 19.00 26.76 -14.04
N GLY A 154 18.34 25.98 -13.18
CA GLY A 154 18.97 24.91 -12.39
C GLY A 154 19.78 25.36 -11.17
N LYS A 155 19.82 26.66 -10.85
CA LYS A 155 20.56 27.21 -9.70
C LYS A 155 19.61 27.75 -8.63
N PRO A 156 19.93 27.60 -7.33
CA PRO A 156 19.17 28.24 -6.26
C PRO A 156 18.98 29.74 -6.49
N ALA A 157 17.76 30.22 -6.25
CA ALA A 157 17.35 31.61 -6.40
C ALA A 157 16.44 32.01 -5.22
N THR A 158 16.17 33.30 -5.06
CA THR A 158 15.17 33.78 -4.10
C THR A 158 13.80 33.89 -4.76
N TRP A 159 12.73 33.89 -3.95
CA TRP A 159 11.38 34.06 -4.46
C TRP A 159 11.17 35.41 -5.16
N GLU A 160 11.79 36.48 -4.67
CA GLU A 160 11.68 37.83 -5.28
C GLU A 160 12.24 37.83 -6.71
N LYS A 161 13.40 37.20 -6.90
CA LYS A 161 14.01 37.07 -8.23
C LYS A 161 13.13 36.24 -9.16
N VAL A 162 12.69 35.08 -8.70
CA VAL A 162 11.88 34.15 -9.49
C VAL A 162 10.53 34.77 -9.86
N ASP A 163 9.86 35.44 -8.93
CA ASP A 163 8.60 36.14 -9.18
C ASP A 163 8.77 37.29 -10.17
N GLY A 164 9.83 38.09 -10.04
CA GLY A 164 10.12 39.19 -10.95
C GLY A 164 10.35 38.70 -12.38
N GLU A 165 11.16 37.67 -12.54
CA GLU A 165 11.46 37.09 -13.85
C GLU A 165 10.24 36.39 -14.48
N ILE A 166 9.51 35.57 -13.71
CA ILE A 166 8.32 34.86 -14.20
C ILE A 166 7.23 35.86 -14.58
N THR A 167 6.92 36.83 -13.71
CA THR A 167 5.86 37.82 -13.97
C THR A 167 6.19 38.68 -15.18
N SER A 168 7.46 39.08 -15.34
CA SER A 168 7.92 39.82 -16.52
C SER A 168 7.71 39.01 -17.81
N LYS A 169 8.14 37.75 -17.82
CA LYS A 169 7.97 36.86 -18.98
C LYS A 169 6.50 36.58 -19.29
N LEU A 170 5.67 36.34 -18.28
CA LEU A 170 4.22 36.12 -18.44
C LEU A 170 3.52 37.34 -19.06
N ARG A 171 3.88 38.57 -18.67
CA ARG A 171 3.33 39.80 -19.27
C ARG A 171 3.70 39.95 -20.74
N SER A 172 4.86 39.44 -21.14
CA SER A 172 5.39 39.53 -22.51
C SER A 172 5.01 38.36 -23.41
N VAL A 173 4.27 37.37 -22.91
CA VAL A 173 4.04 36.12 -23.62
C VAL A 173 3.19 36.34 -24.89
N ARG A 174 3.66 35.81 -26.02
CA ARG A 174 2.92 35.78 -27.29
C ARG A 174 2.60 34.31 -27.60
N GLY A 175 1.38 33.86 -27.28
CA GLY A 175 0.96 32.46 -27.44
C GLY A 175 0.00 32.02 -26.34
N LYS A 176 -0.45 30.75 -26.40
CA LYS A 176 -1.31 30.17 -25.35
C LYS A 176 -0.50 29.91 -24.08
N VAL A 177 -1.07 30.22 -22.92
CA VAL A 177 -0.54 29.82 -21.61
C VAL A 177 -1.25 28.55 -21.15
N ALA A 178 -0.51 27.52 -20.80
CA ALA A 178 -1.07 26.25 -20.36
C ALA A 178 -0.60 25.86 -18.95
N ILE A 179 -1.52 25.36 -18.14
CA ILE A 179 -1.20 24.64 -16.90
C ILE A 179 -1.47 23.15 -17.13
N VAL A 180 -0.53 22.31 -16.73
CA VAL A 180 -0.66 20.85 -16.73
C VAL A 180 -0.63 20.36 -15.30
N SER A 181 -1.66 19.65 -14.87
CA SER A 181 -1.70 19.03 -13.54
C SER A 181 -2.26 17.62 -13.62
N ASN A 182 -2.11 16.86 -12.53
CA ASN A 182 -3.03 15.75 -12.30
C ASN A 182 -4.41 16.26 -11.91
N THR A 183 -5.36 15.36 -11.69
CA THR A 183 -6.69 15.72 -11.22
C THR A 183 -6.63 16.64 -9.99
N ILE A 184 -7.32 17.78 -10.07
CA ILE A 184 -7.54 18.69 -8.93
C ILE A 184 -8.99 18.56 -8.48
N ILE A 185 -9.20 18.19 -7.22
CA ILE A 185 -10.54 18.10 -6.61
C ILE A 185 -10.81 19.27 -5.65
N SER A 186 -9.90 20.23 -5.54
CA SER A 186 -10.05 21.43 -4.71
C SER A 186 -10.85 22.51 -5.45
N PRO A 187 -12.04 22.91 -4.97
CA PRO A 187 -12.81 23.99 -5.59
C PRO A 187 -12.08 25.35 -5.48
N THR A 188 -11.40 25.62 -4.37
CA THR A 188 -10.65 26.88 -4.18
C THR A 188 -9.41 26.92 -5.07
N THR A 189 -8.68 25.81 -5.21
CA THR A 189 -7.54 25.73 -6.14
C THR A 189 -7.99 25.98 -7.58
N LYS A 190 -9.13 25.41 -8.00
CA LYS A 190 -9.72 25.67 -9.33
C LYS A 190 -10.05 27.15 -9.54
N ARG A 191 -10.53 27.85 -8.51
CA ARG A 191 -10.77 29.31 -8.56
C ARG A 191 -9.47 30.10 -8.72
N ALA A 192 -8.43 29.77 -7.97
CA ALA A 192 -7.12 30.41 -8.10
C ALA A 192 -6.52 30.21 -9.51
N ILE A 193 -6.64 29.01 -10.08
CA ILE A 193 -6.24 28.71 -11.46
C ILE A 193 -7.04 29.54 -12.46
N ALA A 194 -8.36 29.62 -12.30
CA ALA A 194 -9.21 30.42 -13.19
C ALA A 194 -8.90 31.92 -13.10
N GLU A 195 -8.61 32.44 -11.91
CA GLU A 195 -8.20 33.83 -11.68
C GLU A 195 -6.86 34.15 -12.36
N PHE A 196 -5.88 33.25 -12.24
CA PHE A 196 -4.63 33.34 -12.98
C PHE A 196 -4.86 33.34 -14.49
N GLY A 197 -5.70 32.41 -14.99
CA GLY A 197 -6.02 32.28 -16.41
C GLY A 197 -6.65 33.51 -17.05
N ARG A 198 -7.47 34.28 -16.30
CA ARG A 198 -8.12 35.51 -16.77
C ARG A 198 -7.16 36.62 -17.20
N LYS A 199 -5.87 36.54 -16.84
CA LYS A 199 -4.85 37.51 -17.27
C LYS A 199 -4.39 37.33 -18.71
N PHE A 200 -4.72 36.21 -19.33
CA PHE A 200 -4.26 35.85 -20.66
C PHE A 200 -5.43 35.78 -21.64
N THR A 201 -5.19 36.20 -22.88
CA THR A 201 -6.20 36.11 -23.95
C THR A 201 -6.46 34.66 -24.37
N SER A 202 -5.46 33.79 -24.23
CA SER A 202 -5.53 32.36 -24.52
C SER A 202 -4.90 31.58 -23.38
N PHE A 203 -5.75 30.92 -22.59
CA PHE A 203 -5.36 30.12 -21.44
C PHE A 203 -6.06 28.77 -21.45
N GLU A 204 -5.36 27.72 -21.04
CA GLU A 204 -5.92 26.38 -20.89
C GLU A 204 -5.34 25.67 -19.66
N HIS A 205 -6.21 25.04 -18.86
CA HIS A 205 -5.79 24.12 -17.81
C HIS A 205 -6.10 22.69 -18.26
N VAL A 206 -5.05 21.90 -18.45
CA VAL A 206 -5.13 20.50 -18.87
C VAL A 206 -4.86 19.61 -17.66
N MET A 207 -5.85 18.80 -17.30
CA MET A 207 -5.67 17.73 -16.32
C MET A 207 -5.43 16.41 -17.06
N TYR A 208 -4.43 15.64 -16.65
CA TYR A 208 -4.22 14.27 -17.10
C TYR A 208 -3.91 13.35 -15.92
N ASP A 209 -4.28 12.08 -16.04
CA ASP A 209 -4.03 11.07 -15.01
C ASP A 209 -3.15 9.95 -15.60
N PRO A 210 -2.04 9.55 -14.93
CA PRO A 210 -1.19 8.46 -15.42
C PRO A 210 -1.94 7.13 -15.58
N ASN A 211 -2.86 6.86 -14.65
CA ASN A 211 -3.90 5.84 -14.76
C ASN A 211 -5.23 6.55 -15.04
N SER A 212 -5.59 6.59 -16.32
CA SER A 212 -6.64 7.44 -16.85
C SER A 212 -8.02 6.81 -16.71
N ALA A 213 -8.99 7.64 -16.36
CA ALA A 213 -10.41 7.33 -16.36
C ALA A 213 -11.17 8.11 -17.45
N SER A 214 -10.47 8.64 -18.47
CA SER A 214 -11.05 9.45 -19.54
C SER A 214 -12.20 8.74 -20.27
N GLY A 215 -12.07 7.44 -20.52
CA GLY A 215 -13.12 6.62 -21.13
C GLY A 215 -14.39 6.55 -20.28
N LEU A 216 -14.23 6.39 -18.96
CA LEU A 216 -15.35 6.36 -18.01
C LEU A 216 -16.04 7.72 -17.92
N LEU A 217 -15.27 8.82 -17.88
CA LEU A 217 -15.79 10.18 -17.89
C LEU A 217 -16.60 10.45 -19.17
N LYS A 218 -16.05 10.14 -20.35
CA LYS A 218 -16.71 10.36 -21.65
C LYS A 218 -18.01 9.59 -21.78
N ALA A 219 -18.07 8.37 -21.25
CA ALA A 219 -19.28 7.55 -21.31
C ALA A 219 -20.42 8.02 -20.38
N ASN A 220 -20.08 8.83 -19.36
CA ASN A 220 -21.02 9.22 -18.31
C ASN A 220 -21.18 10.75 -18.23
N GLY A 221 -21.10 11.45 -19.37
CA GLY A 221 -21.38 12.89 -19.43
C GLY A 221 -20.32 13.78 -18.75
N GLY A 222 -19.08 13.30 -18.65
CA GLY A 222 -17.96 14.04 -18.07
C GLY A 222 -17.79 13.87 -16.56
N VAL A 223 -18.51 12.93 -15.93
CA VAL A 223 -18.39 12.62 -14.50
C VAL A 223 -18.21 11.12 -14.26
N ILE A 224 -17.64 10.76 -13.12
CA ILE A 224 -17.56 9.36 -12.69
C ILE A 224 -18.83 9.02 -11.90
N PRO A 225 -19.55 7.93 -12.25
CA PRO A 225 -20.71 7.48 -11.49
C PRO A 225 -20.38 7.22 -10.02
N GLY A 226 -21.32 7.59 -9.13
CA GLY A 226 -21.17 7.38 -7.69
C GLY A 226 -21.46 5.95 -7.25
N PHE A 227 -20.59 5.00 -7.59
CA PHE A 227 -20.76 3.59 -7.22
C PHE A 227 -20.92 3.38 -5.71
N ASP A 228 -21.86 2.50 -5.33
CA ASP A 228 -22.15 2.12 -3.95
C ASP A 228 -22.26 0.60 -3.82
N PHE A 229 -21.13 -0.03 -3.47
CA PHE A 229 -21.05 -1.49 -3.34
C PHE A 229 -21.83 -2.03 -2.13
N SER A 230 -22.24 -1.17 -1.18
CA SER A 230 -22.99 -1.60 0.02
C SER A 230 -24.44 -1.98 -0.29
N LYS A 231 -24.92 -1.60 -1.47
CA LYS A 231 -26.28 -1.92 -1.97
C LYS A 231 -26.27 -3.03 -3.01
N ALA A 232 -25.10 -3.53 -3.40
CA ALA A 232 -24.96 -4.54 -4.44
C ALA A 232 -25.04 -5.95 -3.85
N ARG A 233 -26.04 -6.73 -4.27
CA ARG A 233 -26.15 -8.18 -4.00
C ARG A 233 -25.38 -9.02 -5.01
N VAL A 234 -25.27 -8.55 -6.25
CA VAL A 234 -24.50 -9.20 -7.30
C VAL A 234 -23.60 -8.15 -7.96
N ILE A 235 -22.30 -8.44 -7.97
CA ILE A 235 -21.28 -7.58 -8.56
C ILE A 235 -20.62 -8.36 -9.70
N VAL A 236 -20.61 -7.76 -10.89
CA VAL A 236 -19.79 -8.23 -12.02
C VAL A 236 -18.76 -7.18 -12.34
N SER A 237 -17.49 -7.53 -12.21
CA SER A 237 -16.38 -6.63 -12.43
C SER A 237 -15.50 -7.13 -13.57
N ILE A 238 -15.25 -6.28 -14.56
CA ILE A 238 -14.41 -6.56 -15.72
C ILE A 238 -13.13 -5.71 -15.62
N SER A 239 -12.05 -6.33 -15.14
CA SER A 239 -10.74 -5.72 -14.96
C SER A 239 -10.74 -4.43 -14.11
N ALA A 240 -11.76 -4.22 -13.27
CA ALA A 240 -11.77 -3.16 -12.27
C ALA A 240 -11.20 -3.70 -10.95
N ASP A 241 -10.05 -3.18 -10.51
CA ASP A 241 -9.47 -3.53 -9.21
C ASP A 241 -9.96 -2.54 -8.13
N PHE A 242 -11.27 -2.54 -7.86
CA PHE A 242 -11.93 -1.57 -6.97
C PHE A 242 -11.54 -1.70 -5.48
N LEU A 243 -10.95 -2.82 -5.07
CA LEU A 243 -10.35 -2.99 -3.74
C LEU A 243 -8.87 -2.57 -3.69
N GLY A 244 -8.20 -2.46 -4.84
CA GLY A 244 -6.78 -2.16 -4.96
C GLY A 244 -6.49 -0.72 -5.37
N THR A 245 -6.65 -0.39 -6.66
CA THR A 245 -6.19 0.89 -7.24
C THR A 245 -7.27 1.66 -8.00
N TRP A 246 -8.42 1.04 -8.29
CA TRP A 246 -9.45 1.64 -9.13
C TRP A 246 -10.31 2.66 -8.36
N LEU A 247 -10.20 3.93 -8.78
CA LEU A 247 -10.97 5.10 -8.35
C LEU A 247 -10.97 5.46 -6.85
N SER A 248 -11.56 4.66 -5.97
CA SER A 248 -11.70 4.99 -4.52
C SER A 248 -11.63 3.73 -3.64
N PRO A 249 -10.46 3.07 -3.55
CA PRO A 249 -10.34 1.75 -2.94
C PRO A 249 -10.77 1.67 -1.47
N VAL A 250 -10.49 2.71 -0.68
CA VAL A 250 -10.85 2.75 0.75
C VAL A 250 -12.36 2.85 0.96
N GLU A 251 -13.04 3.70 0.18
CA GLU A 251 -14.49 3.81 0.20
C GLU A 251 -15.14 2.48 -0.24
N TYR A 252 -14.69 1.94 -1.37
CA TYR A 252 -15.27 0.73 -1.94
C TYR A 252 -14.97 -0.51 -1.09
N ALA A 253 -13.82 -0.60 -0.43
CA ALA A 253 -13.53 -1.67 0.52
C ALA A 253 -14.50 -1.65 1.71
N LYS A 254 -14.78 -0.46 2.27
CA LYS A 254 -15.74 -0.31 3.36
C LYS A 254 -17.14 -0.72 2.92
N GLN A 255 -17.57 -0.28 1.72
CA GLN A 255 -18.88 -0.60 1.16
C GLN A 255 -19.02 -2.09 0.83
N TYR A 256 -18.05 -2.65 0.09
CA TYR A 256 -18.03 -4.06 -0.34
C TYR A 256 -18.15 -5.01 0.86
N ILE A 257 -17.49 -4.70 1.97
CA ILE A 257 -17.52 -5.61 3.11
C ILE A 257 -18.82 -5.61 3.90
N THR A 258 -19.63 -4.55 3.80
CA THR A 258 -20.93 -4.50 4.50
C THR A 258 -21.85 -5.66 4.09
N THR A 259 -21.82 -6.07 2.83
CA THR A 259 -22.62 -7.18 2.28
C THR A 259 -21.89 -8.51 2.31
N ARG A 260 -20.70 -8.58 2.95
CA ARG A 260 -19.86 -9.78 3.05
C ARG A 260 -19.70 -10.26 4.50
N LYS A 261 -20.26 -9.54 5.47
CA LYS A 261 -20.34 -10.00 6.86
C LYS A 261 -21.54 -10.92 7.01
N VAL A 262 -21.28 -12.14 7.49
CA VAL A 262 -22.30 -13.16 7.74
C VAL A 262 -22.41 -13.41 9.24
N SER A 263 -23.64 -13.58 9.69
CA SER A 263 -23.99 -13.97 11.04
C SER A 263 -25.22 -14.88 11.01
N LYS A 264 -25.56 -15.48 12.16
CA LYS A 264 -26.78 -16.25 12.30
C LYS A 264 -28.05 -15.43 12.03
N THR A 265 -28.03 -14.14 12.40
CA THR A 265 -29.15 -13.20 12.18
C THR A 265 -29.20 -12.66 10.75
N ASN A 266 -28.08 -12.66 10.04
CA ASN A 266 -27.99 -12.27 8.63
C ASN A 266 -27.13 -13.27 7.83
N PRO A 267 -27.69 -14.43 7.43
CA PRO A 267 -26.96 -15.46 6.71
C PRO A 267 -26.96 -15.18 5.19
N THR A 268 -26.83 -13.91 4.79
CA THR A 268 -26.78 -13.49 3.38
C THR A 268 -25.45 -12.85 3.06
N MET A 269 -25.01 -12.96 1.81
CA MET A 269 -23.74 -12.44 1.35
C MET A 269 -23.86 -12.07 -0.13
N SER A 270 -23.27 -10.94 -0.54
CA SER A 270 -23.20 -10.57 -1.96
C SER A 270 -22.37 -11.57 -2.76
N ARG A 271 -22.75 -11.80 -4.02
CA ARG A 271 -21.97 -12.57 -5.00
C ARG A 271 -21.07 -11.64 -5.79
N HIS A 272 -19.82 -12.03 -5.99
CA HIS A 272 -18.89 -11.28 -6.83
C HIS A 272 -18.25 -12.16 -7.91
N TYR A 273 -18.48 -11.79 -9.18
CA TYR A 273 -17.81 -12.32 -10.36
C TYR A 273 -16.75 -11.33 -10.85
N GLN A 274 -15.50 -11.79 -10.94
CA GLN A 274 -14.39 -11.02 -11.49
C GLN A 274 -13.92 -11.64 -12.81
N PHE A 275 -13.92 -10.86 -13.87
CA PHE A 275 -13.28 -11.18 -15.15
C PHE A 275 -12.04 -10.30 -15.28
N GLU A 276 -10.85 -10.88 -15.24
CA GLU A 276 -9.60 -10.09 -15.28
C GLU A 276 -8.42 -10.86 -15.85
N SER A 277 -7.39 -10.15 -16.30
CA SER A 277 -6.21 -10.75 -16.95
C SER A 277 -5.13 -11.19 -15.97
N MET A 278 -4.81 -10.34 -15.01
CA MET A 278 -3.88 -10.66 -13.91
C MET A 278 -4.66 -10.93 -12.63
N LEU A 279 -4.07 -11.61 -11.66
CA LEU A 279 -4.69 -11.79 -10.35
C LEU A 279 -4.53 -10.52 -9.52
N THR A 280 -5.64 -9.81 -9.27
CA THR A 280 -5.66 -8.55 -8.51
C THR A 280 -6.13 -8.77 -7.08
N LEU A 281 -6.09 -7.70 -6.25
CA LEU A 281 -6.65 -7.75 -4.90
C LEU A 281 -8.16 -7.98 -4.93
N THR A 282 -8.85 -7.39 -5.90
CA THR A 282 -10.28 -7.57 -6.13
C THR A 282 -10.62 -8.99 -6.55
N GLY A 283 -9.88 -9.56 -7.51
CA GLY A 283 -10.07 -10.95 -7.94
C GLY A 283 -9.76 -11.99 -6.87
N ALA A 284 -8.74 -11.73 -6.04
CA ALA A 284 -8.43 -12.60 -4.89
C ALA A 284 -9.58 -12.67 -3.85
N ASN A 285 -10.42 -11.62 -3.78
CA ASN A 285 -11.58 -11.55 -2.89
C ASN A 285 -12.91 -11.83 -3.60
N ALA A 286 -12.89 -12.15 -4.89
CA ALA A 286 -14.06 -12.59 -5.63
C ALA A 286 -14.48 -14.00 -5.22
N ASP A 287 -15.76 -14.31 -5.43
CA ASP A 287 -16.23 -15.68 -5.26
C ASP A 287 -15.94 -16.51 -6.50
N ILE A 288 -16.09 -15.90 -7.67
CA ILE A 288 -15.87 -16.52 -8.97
C ILE A 288 -14.94 -15.62 -9.76
N ARG A 289 -13.81 -16.17 -10.17
CA ARG A 289 -12.82 -15.45 -10.97
C ARG A 289 -12.58 -16.17 -12.28
N VAL A 290 -12.66 -15.45 -13.39
CA VAL A 290 -12.42 -15.94 -14.74
C VAL A 290 -11.22 -15.19 -15.34
N PRO A 291 -10.09 -15.87 -15.60
CA PRO A 291 -8.97 -15.28 -16.33
C PRO A 291 -9.38 -14.97 -17.77
N VAL A 292 -9.22 -13.72 -18.21
CA VAL A 292 -9.52 -13.28 -19.58
C VAL A 292 -8.37 -12.45 -20.13
N LYS A 293 -8.04 -12.58 -21.43
CA LYS A 293 -6.98 -11.75 -22.03
C LYS A 293 -7.41 -10.27 -22.13
N PRO A 294 -6.47 -9.32 -22.17
CA PRO A 294 -6.78 -7.91 -22.41
C PRO A 294 -7.69 -7.67 -23.62
N SER A 295 -7.39 -8.34 -24.74
CA SER A 295 -8.19 -8.29 -25.98
C SER A 295 -9.61 -8.85 -25.84
N GLU A 296 -9.85 -9.75 -24.90
CA GLU A 296 -11.15 -10.38 -24.66
C GLU A 296 -12.07 -9.55 -23.76
N GLN A 297 -11.55 -8.60 -23.00
CA GLN A 297 -12.33 -7.82 -22.02
C GLN A 297 -13.51 -7.07 -22.66
N SER A 298 -13.30 -6.47 -23.84
CA SER A 298 -14.37 -5.79 -24.58
C SER A 298 -15.44 -6.78 -25.09
N LEU A 299 -15.02 -8.00 -25.47
CA LEU A 299 -15.92 -9.07 -25.89
C LEU A 299 -16.74 -9.61 -24.71
N VAL A 300 -16.16 -9.73 -23.52
CA VAL A 300 -16.89 -10.11 -22.29
C VAL A 300 -18.01 -9.10 -22.02
N VAL A 301 -17.70 -7.80 -22.10
CA VAL A 301 -18.71 -6.73 -21.89
C VAL A 301 -19.80 -6.76 -22.96
N ALA A 302 -19.44 -6.89 -24.24
CA ALA A 302 -20.41 -6.99 -25.34
C ALA A 302 -21.30 -8.24 -25.21
N ALA A 303 -20.72 -9.36 -24.81
CA ALA A 303 -21.43 -10.60 -24.57
C ALA A 303 -22.37 -10.52 -23.35
N LEU A 304 -21.96 -9.79 -22.29
CA LEU A 304 -22.82 -9.49 -21.15
C LEU A 304 -23.98 -8.56 -21.53
N TYR A 305 -23.68 -7.52 -22.31
CA TYR A 305 -24.67 -6.59 -22.85
C TYR A 305 -25.76 -7.34 -23.62
N ASN A 306 -25.36 -8.23 -24.55
CA ASN A 306 -26.30 -9.02 -25.36
C ASN A 306 -27.16 -10.00 -24.56
N ARG A 307 -26.76 -10.37 -23.34
CA ARG A 307 -27.53 -11.23 -22.43
C ARG A 307 -28.53 -10.45 -21.57
N ILE A 308 -28.33 -9.15 -21.39
CA ILE A 308 -29.10 -8.31 -20.46
C ILE A 308 -30.05 -7.36 -21.21
N VAL A 309 -29.58 -6.75 -22.29
CA VAL A 309 -30.29 -5.68 -23.02
C VAL A 309 -31.12 -6.28 -24.16
N SER A 310 -32.32 -5.72 -24.39
CA SER A 310 -33.28 -6.26 -25.37
C SER A 310 -32.88 -6.05 -26.83
N GLN A 311 -32.04 -5.07 -27.14
CA GLN A 311 -31.52 -4.80 -28.48
C GLN A 311 -30.05 -5.24 -28.55
N PRO A 312 -29.77 -6.48 -29.00
CA PRO A 312 -28.41 -6.99 -29.05
C PRO A 312 -27.60 -6.29 -30.16
N ILE A 313 -26.29 -6.21 -29.94
CA ILE A 313 -25.31 -5.72 -30.91
C ILE A 313 -24.60 -6.90 -31.59
N ASN A 314 -24.21 -6.72 -32.84
CA ASN A 314 -23.43 -7.72 -33.57
C ASN A 314 -21.94 -7.59 -33.23
N THR A 315 -21.42 -8.51 -32.42
CA THR A 315 -20.01 -8.63 -32.05
C THR A 315 -19.57 -10.09 -32.07
N PRO A 316 -18.26 -10.40 -32.19
CA PRO A 316 -17.76 -11.76 -32.02
C PRO A 316 -18.30 -12.43 -30.75
N ALA A 317 -18.69 -13.69 -30.88
CA ALA A 317 -19.25 -14.43 -29.76
C ALA A 317 -18.19 -14.69 -28.69
N TYR A 318 -18.54 -14.45 -27.43
CA TYR A 318 -17.79 -14.90 -26.26
C TYR A 318 -18.69 -15.81 -25.43
N ASN A 319 -18.33 -17.09 -25.37
CA ASN A 319 -19.11 -18.14 -24.74
C ASN A 319 -18.40 -18.59 -23.46
N ASN A 320 -19.04 -18.37 -22.32
CA ASN A 320 -18.50 -18.78 -21.02
C ASN A 320 -19.67 -19.03 -20.05
N ALA A 321 -19.75 -20.25 -19.50
CA ALA A 321 -20.84 -20.64 -18.60
C ALA A 321 -20.91 -19.79 -17.32
N ARG A 322 -19.78 -19.26 -16.83
CA ARG A 322 -19.77 -18.35 -15.67
C ARG A 322 -20.30 -16.96 -16.03
N LEU A 323 -20.11 -16.50 -17.27
CA LEU A 323 -20.74 -15.28 -17.78
C LEU A 323 -22.25 -15.44 -17.92
N ASP A 324 -22.72 -16.60 -18.39
CA ASP A 324 -24.15 -16.92 -18.46
C ASP A 324 -24.79 -16.93 -17.07
N ALA A 325 -24.13 -17.56 -16.09
CA ALA A 325 -24.57 -17.55 -14.69
C ALA A 325 -24.60 -16.13 -14.11
N ALA A 326 -23.56 -15.33 -14.36
CA ALA A 326 -23.49 -13.95 -13.91
C ALA A 326 -24.63 -13.10 -14.49
N ALA A 327 -24.91 -13.21 -15.80
CA ALA A 327 -26.01 -12.50 -16.45
C ALA A 327 -27.37 -12.87 -15.84
N LYS A 328 -27.60 -14.16 -15.57
CA LYS A 328 -28.82 -14.65 -14.92
C LYS A 328 -28.97 -14.07 -13.51
N GLU A 329 -27.92 -14.08 -12.70
CA GLU A 329 -27.95 -13.53 -11.34
C GLU A 329 -28.14 -12.01 -11.32
N LEU A 330 -27.52 -11.28 -12.26
CA LEU A 330 -27.74 -9.84 -12.43
C LEU A 330 -29.21 -9.52 -12.75
N LEU A 331 -29.81 -10.23 -13.72
CA LEU A 331 -31.22 -10.06 -14.08
C LEU A 331 -32.18 -10.43 -12.94
N ALA A 332 -31.82 -11.39 -12.09
CA ALA A 332 -32.60 -11.77 -10.92
C ALA A 332 -32.52 -10.74 -9.76
N ASN A 333 -31.54 -9.83 -9.79
CA ASN A 333 -31.29 -8.85 -8.73
C ASN A 333 -31.33 -7.40 -9.25
N LYS A 334 -32.23 -7.08 -10.19
CA LYS A 334 -32.43 -5.69 -10.66
C LYS A 334 -32.66 -4.72 -9.50
N GLY A 335 -32.03 -3.55 -9.56
CA GLY A 335 -31.99 -2.55 -8.49
C GLY A 335 -31.00 -2.85 -7.35
N ALA A 336 -30.41 -4.05 -7.32
CA ALA A 336 -29.35 -4.45 -6.38
C ALA A 336 -28.17 -5.12 -7.10
N ALA A 337 -28.07 -4.95 -8.42
CA ALA A 337 -27.02 -5.46 -9.27
C ALA A 337 -26.08 -4.32 -9.67
N LEU A 338 -24.80 -4.63 -9.84
CA LEU A 338 -23.80 -3.65 -10.25
C LEU A 338 -22.79 -4.27 -11.21
N VAL A 339 -22.56 -3.60 -12.34
CA VAL A 339 -21.51 -3.93 -13.30
C VAL A 339 -20.48 -2.81 -13.36
N VAL A 340 -19.20 -3.13 -13.25
CA VAL A 340 -18.10 -2.15 -13.35
C VAL A 340 -17.02 -2.65 -14.30
N ALA A 341 -16.33 -1.72 -14.97
CA ALA A 341 -15.20 -2.04 -15.83
C ALA A 341 -14.02 -1.09 -15.60
N GLY A 342 -12.81 -1.65 -15.58
CA GLY A 342 -11.55 -0.90 -15.45
C GLY A 342 -10.96 -0.43 -16.78
N SER A 343 -11.69 -0.56 -17.88
CA SER A 343 -11.22 -0.16 -19.22
C SER A 343 -11.25 1.36 -19.41
N ASN A 344 -10.20 1.93 -20.00
CA ASN A 344 -10.19 3.34 -20.44
C ASN A 344 -10.78 3.53 -21.86
N ASP A 345 -11.42 2.51 -22.44
CA ASP A 345 -12.13 2.60 -23.72
C ASP A 345 -13.56 3.14 -23.53
N PRO A 346 -13.90 4.32 -24.12
CA PRO A 346 -15.26 4.85 -24.08
C PRO A 346 -16.33 3.87 -24.58
N ALA A 347 -16.03 3.03 -25.58
CA ALA A 347 -17.00 2.07 -26.13
C ALA A 347 -17.39 1.02 -25.09
N VAL A 348 -16.41 0.48 -24.36
CA VAL A 348 -16.64 -0.47 -23.27
C VAL A 348 -17.46 0.16 -22.15
N GLN A 349 -17.10 1.39 -21.76
CA GLN A 349 -17.79 2.10 -20.69
C GLN A 349 -19.23 2.48 -21.05
N MET A 350 -19.52 2.81 -22.32
CA MET A 350 -20.88 3.04 -22.80
C MET A 350 -21.77 1.80 -22.66
N LEU A 351 -21.26 0.62 -23.03
CA LEU A 351 -22.03 -0.63 -22.86
C LEU A 351 -22.28 -0.95 -21.38
N VAL A 352 -21.28 -0.73 -20.51
CA VAL A 352 -21.44 -0.91 -19.06
C VAL A 352 -22.48 0.05 -18.47
N ALA A 353 -22.48 1.31 -18.90
CA ALA A 353 -23.48 2.28 -18.49
C ALA A 353 -24.90 1.84 -18.88
N GLU A 354 -25.08 1.34 -20.11
CA GLU A 354 -26.38 0.85 -20.58
C GLU A 354 -26.82 -0.45 -19.88
N ILE A 355 -25.89 -1.37 -19.58
CA ILE A 355 -26.17 -2.55 -18.75
C ILE A 355 -26.69 -2.11 -17.38
N ASN A 356 -25.99 -1.20 -16.70
CA ASN A 356 -26.39 -0.72 -15.39
C ASN A 356 -27.75 0.00 -15.41
N ARG A 357 -28.02 0.79 -16.46
CA ARG A 357 -29.33 1.42 -16.68
C ARG A 357 -30.43 0.37 -16.82
N THR A 358 -30.22 -0.66 -17.65
CA THR A 358 -31.17 -1.77 -17.85
C THR A 358 -31.40 -2.58 -16.56
N LEU A 359 -30.38 -2.67 -15.71
CA LEU A 359 -30.47 -3.34 -14.41
C LEU A 359 -31.10 -2.46 -13.31
N GLY A 360 -31.43 -1.19 -13.59
CA GLY A 360 -31.99 -0.26 -12.59
C GLY A 360 -31.00 0.16 -11.52
N ALA A 361 -29.70 0.21 -11.84
CA ALA A 361 -28.64 0.59 -10.90
C ALA A 361 -28.65 2.09 -10.56
N GLU A 362 -29.13 2.95 -11.47
CA GLU A 362 -29.21 4.39 -11.26
C GLU A 362 -30.19 4.72 -10.11
N GLY A 363 -29.73 5.49 -9.11
CA GLY A 363 -30.46 5.80 -7.89
C GLY A 363 -30.35 4.72 -6.79
N THR A 364 -29.78 3.56 -7.10
CA THR A 364 -29.60 2.44 -6.15
C THR A 364 -28.11 2.17 -5.90
N THR A 365 -27.51 1.24 -6.65
CA THR A 365 -26.08 0.86 -6.61
C THR A 365 -25.17 1.88 -7.32
N ILE A 366 -25.75 2.78 -8.12
CA ILE A 366 -25.12 4.00 -8.62
C ILE A 366 -25.88 5.18 -8.02
N GLY A 367 -25.26 5.84 -7.05
CA GLY A 367 -25.83 6.98 -6.35
C GLY A 367 -25.95 8.23 -7.22
N THR A 368 -26.74 9.19 -6.75
CA THR A 368 -26.98 10.50 -7.40
C THR A 368 -25.79 11.45 -7.29
N THR A 369 -24.80 11.12 -6.47
CA THR A 369 -23.62 11.94 -6.19
C THR A 369 -22.41 11.41 -6.95
N PRO A 370 -21.96 12.05 -8.04
CA PRO A 370 -20.80 11.60 -8.79
C PRO A 370 -19.50 11.75 -8.00
N SER A 371 -18.53 10.91 -8.35
CA SER A 371 -17.16 11.00 -7.87
C SER A 371 -16.35 11.99 -8.70
N LEU A 372 -15.45 12.73 -8.04
CA LEU A 372 -14.60 13.75 -8.66
C LEU A 372 -13.11 13.39 -8.58
N VAL A 373 -12.77 12.22 -8.00
CA VAL A 373 -11.38 11.77 -7.74
C VAL A 373 -10.52 11.59 -9.00
N ARG A 374 -11.14 11.52 -10.19
CA ARG A 374 -10.44 11.56 -11.49
C ARG A 374 -11.19 12.46 -12.45
N GLN A 375 -10.48 13.36 -13.11
CA GLN A 375 -10.99 14.34 -14.07
C GLN A 375 -10.05 14.55 -15.27
N GLY A 376 -9.02 13.71 -15.42
CA GLY A 376 -8.06 13.81 -16.53
C GLY A 376 -8.71 13.55 -17.90
N ASP A 377 -8.25 14.28 -18.92
CA ASP A 377 -8.65 14.07 -20.31
C ASP A 377 -7.45 13.84 -21.22
N ASP A 378 -7.28 12.58 -21.62
CA ASP A 378 -6.22 12.12 -22.52
C ASP A 378 -6.18 12.94 -23.83
N ALA A 379 -7.34 13.29 -24.37
CA ALA A 379 -7.41 13.99 -25.65
C ALA A 379 -6.90 15.43 -25.54
N SER A 380 -7.17 16.09 -24.43
CA SER A 380 -6.64 17.43 -24.13
C SER A 380 -5.13 17.39 -23.89
N MET A 381 -4.61 16.38 -23.20
CA MET A 381 -3.16 16.21 -23.03
C MET A 381 -2.44 15.96 -24.36
N ILE A 382 -2.97 15.08 -25.20
CA ILE A 382 -2.41 14.79 -26.53
C ILE A 382 -2.45 16.02 -27.43
N ARG A 383 -3.56 16.79 -27.39
CA ARG A 383 -3.66 18.08 -28.10
C ARG A 383 -2.57 19.04 -27.65
N LEU A 384 -2.40 19.23 -26.33
CA LEU A 384 -1.38 20.11 -25.77
C LEU A 384 0.04 19.68 -26.19
N ILE A 385 0.34 18.38 -26.20
CA ILE A 385 1.63 17.85 -26.67
C ILE A 385 1.89 18.27 -28.12
N ASN A 386 0.88 18.17 -28.99
CA ASN A 386 1.00 18.57 -30.38
C ASN A 386 1.17 20.10 -30.52
N GLU A 387 0.42 20.89 -29.75
CA GLU A 387 0.50 22.36 -29.73
C GLU A 387 1.86 22.88 -29.23
N MET A 388 2.45 22.25 -28.20
CA MET A 388 3.81 22.54 -27.74
C MET A 388 4.82 22.28 -28.87
N ASN A 389 4.70 21.15 -29.57
CA ASN A 389 5.60 20.79 -30.65
C ASN A 389 5.45 21.69 -31.89
N ALA A 390 4.26 22.26 -32.11
CA ALA A 390 3.97 23.25 -33.14
C ALA A 390 4.44 24.66 -32.76
N GLY A 391 4.92 24.90 -31.53
CA GLY A 391 5.39 26.22 -31.08
C GLY A 391 4.29 27.22 -30.76
N THR A 392 3.05 26.74 -30.54
CA THR A 392 1.89 27.60 -30.25
C THR A 392 1.73 27.93 -28.75
N ILE A 393 2.41 27.19 -27.88
CA ILE A 393 2.44 27.40 -26.44
C ILE A 393 3.55 28.40 -26.08
N GLY A 394 3.15 29.54 -25.53
CA GLY A 394 4.07 30.60 -25.10
C GLY A 394 4.60 30.40 -23.68
N ALA A 395 3.82 29.79 -22.79
CA ALA A 395 4.25 29.40 -21.45
C ALA A 395 3.56 28.12 -21.00
N ILE A 396 4.30 27.27 -20.26
CA ILE A 396 3.83 26.02 -19.69
C ILE A 396 4.17 25.95 -18.20
N ILE A 397 3.18 25.58 -17.37
CA ILE A 397 3.36 25.36 -15.93
C ILE A 397 2.94 23.93 -15.61
N PHE A 398 3.88 23.13 -15.11
CA PHE A 398 3.59 21.81 -14.55
C PHE A 398 3.30 21.94 -13.06
N TYR A 399 2.05 21.69 -12.66
CA TYR A 399 1.62 21.74 -11.27
C TYR A 399 1.50 20.32 -10.70
N GLY A 400 2.52 19.90 -9.95
CA GLY A 400 2.60 18.59 -9.31
C GLY A 400 2.59 17.40 -10.28
N ALA A 401 2.84 17.65 -11.57
CA ALA A 401 2.75 16.70 -12.67
C ALA A 401 4.14 16.33 -13.21
N ASN A 402 4.33 15.05 -13.56
CA ASN A 402 5.61 14.53 -14.05
C ASN A 402 5.50 13.77 -15.40
N PRO A 403 4.99 14.42 -16.47
CA PRO A 403 4.68 13.75 -17.73
C PRO A 403 5.90 13.23 -18.50
N ILE A 404 7.12 13.68 -18.19
CA ILE A 404 8.34 13.05 -18.76
C ILE A 404 8.52 11.62 -18.24
N TYR A 405 8.07 11.33 -17.02
CA TYR A 405 8.13 9.99 -16.45
C TYR A 405 6.85 9.17 -16.73
N ASP A 406 5.68 9.77 -16.49
CA ASP A 406 4.42 9.05 -16.34
C ASP A 406 3.47 9.11 -17.56
N HIS A 407 3.95 9.62 -18.70
CA HIS A 407 3.19 9.65 -19.95
C HIS A 407 3.90 8.85 -21.06
N PRO A 408 3.19 8.06 -21.89
CA PRO A 408 3.82 7.21 -22.93
C PRO A 408 4.52 8.00 -24.04
N GLN A 409 4.15 9.26 -24.25
CA GLN A 409 4.77 10.15 -25.26
C GLN A 409 5.87 11.06 -24.67
N SER A 410 6.63 10.57 -23.68
CA SER A 410 7.65 11.32 -22.94
C SER A 410 8.64 12.07 -23.87
N GLU A 411 9.08 11.44 -24.96
CA GLU A 411 10.04 12.04 -25.90
C GLU A 411 9.44 13.24 -26.66
N LYS A 412 8.15 13.18 -27.01
CA LYS A 412 7.44 14.31 -27.64
C LYS A 412 7.20 15.43 -26.65
N ILE A 413 6.94 15.11 -25.38
CA ILE A 413 6.80 16.10 -24.31
C ILE A 413 8.13 16.81 -24.09
N LEU A 414 9.23 16.07 -23.99
CA LEU A 414 10.59 16.64 -23.85
C LEU A 414 10.91 17.59 -25.01
N SER A 415 10.67 17.15 -26.25
CA SER A 415 10.86 17.97 -27.46
C SER A 415 9.98 19.22 -27.46
N GLY A 416 8.75 19.10 -26.95
CA GLY A 416 7.81 20.21 -26.81
C GLY A 416 8.29 21.25 -25.79
N ILE A 417 8.69 20.82 -24.58
CA ILE A 417 9.17 21.70 -23.51
C ILE A 417 10.34 22.57 -23.98
N GLN A 418 11.27 22.00 -24.77
CA GLN A 418 12.41 22.73 -25.32
C GLN A 418 12.04 23.87 -26.28
N LYS A 419 10.83 23.84 -26.86
CA LYS A 419 10.32 24.89 -27.77
C LYS A 419 9.52 25.96 -27.03
N VAL A 420 9.10 25.72 -25.79
CA VAL A 420 8.29 26.68 -25.03
C VAL A 420 9.19 27.76 -24.42
N PRO A 421 8.95 29.06 -24.69
CA PRO A 421 9.80 30.15 -24.18
C PRO A 421 9.86 30.26 -22.64
N LEU A 422 8.77 29.92 -21.95
CA LEU A 422 8.69 29.92 -20.49
C LEU A 422 8.16 28.59 -19.97
N SER A 423 8.98 27.85 -19.22
CA SER A 423 8.60 26.59 -18.59
C SER A 423 8.84 26.65 -17.08
N ILE A 424 7.83 26.25 -16.32
CA ILE A 424 7.82 26.32 -14.85
C ILE A 424 7.33 24.98 -14.30
N ALA A 425 7.93 24.50 -13.21
CA ALA A 425 7.42 23.39 -12.41
C ALA A 425 7.10 23.88 -10.99
N LEU A 426 5.88 23.63 -10.52
CA LEU A 426 5.43 23.79 -9.13
C LEU A 426 5.40 22.38 -8.51
N THR A 427 6.44 22.01 -7.76
CA THR A 427 6.63 20.62 -7.27
C THR A 427 7.45 20.61 -5.98
N ASP A 428 7.33 19.58 -5.14
CA ASP A 428 8.04 19.50 -3.85
C ASP A 428 9.48 18.98 -3.97
N ARG A 429 9.86 18.44 -5.13
CA ARG A 429 11.17 17.80 -5.39
C ARG A 429 11.59 17.95 -6.84
N ILE A 430 12.88 17.74 -7.14
CA ILE A 430 13.37 17.73 -8.52
C ILE A 430 13.07 16.37 -9.14
N ASP A 431 11.92 16.27 -9.81
CA ASP A 431 11.54 15.11 -10.62
C ASP A 431 12.02 15.20 -12.08
N GLU A 432 11.76 14.16 -12.87
CA GLU A 432 12.20 14.05 -14.26
C GLU A 432 11.72 15.23 -15.13
N THR A 433 10.54 15.78 -14.86
CA THR A 433 10.01 16.96 -15.55
C THR A 433 10.65 18.24 -15.05
N ALA A 434 10.80 18.39 -13.74
CA ALA A 434 11.44 19.55 -13.11
C ALA A 434 12.90 19.75 -13.56
N THR A 435 13.63 18.67 -13.92
CA THR A 435 14.98 18.80 -14.51
C THR A 435 15.02 19.46 -15.89
N ARG A 436 13.87 19.61 -16.56
CA ARG A 436 13.76 20.06 -17.96
C ARG A 436 13.11 21.42 -18.12
N VAL A 437 12.72 22.08 -17.03
CA VAL A 437 12.08 23.41 -17.06
C VAL A 437 13.05 24.52 -16.67
N ALA A 438 12.72 25.76 -17.04
CA ALA A 438 13.55 26.92 -16.74
C ALA A 438 13.49 27.34 -15.27
N TYR A 439 12.32 27.20 -14.63
CA TYR A 439 12.09 27.54 -13.23
C TYR A 439 11.47 26.38 -12.46
N VAL A 440 12.00 26.09 -11.28
CA VAL A 440 11.43 25.11 -10.36
C VAL A 440 11.08 25.81 -9.06
N CYS A 441 9.79 25.86 -8.76
CA CYS A 441 9.23 26.54 -7.61
C CYS A 441 8.76 25.49 -6.59
N PRO A 442 9.39 25.42 -5.41
CA PRO A 442 9.10 24.39 -4.43
C PRO A 442 7.72 24.59 -3.80
N ASP A 443 6.83 23.62 -4.06
CA ASP A 443 5.53 23.54 -3.42
C ASP A 443 5.64 22.95 -2.00
N HIS A 444 4.63 23.19 -1.18
CA HIS A 444 4.54 22.59 0.16
C HIS A 444 4.28 21.08 0.08
N ASN A 445 4.70 20.35 1.11
CA ASN A 445 4.04 19.08 1.42
C ASN A 445 2.62 19.39 1.91
N TYR A 446 1.64 18.52 1.65
CA TYR A 446 0.26 18.80 2.06
C TYR A 446 0.09 19.01 3.58
N LEU A 447 0.95 18.40 4.41
CA LEU A 447 0.97 18.62 5.87
C LEU A 447 1.53 19.99 6.30
N GLU A 448 2.03 20.79 5.37
CA GLU A 448 2.48 22.18 5.56
C GLU A 448 1.52 23.18 4.90
N SER A 449 0.35 22.71 4.42
CA SER A 449 -0.43 23.45 3.42
C SER A 449 -1.93 23.46 3.76
N TRP A 450 -2.55 24.65 3.69
CA TRP A 450 -3.99 24.81 3.74
C TRP A 450 -4.64 24.43 2.41
N ASN A 451 -5.76 23.71 2.41
CA ASN A 451 -6.55 23.47 1.19
C ASN A 451 -7.96 22.94 1.50
N ASP A 452 -8.79 22.82 0.46
CA ASP A 452 -10.08 22.12 0.45
C ASP A 452 -10.15 21.05 -0.65
N PHE A 453 -11.01 20.06 -0.50
CA PHE A 453 -11.17 18.95 -1.44
C PHE A 453 -12.64 18.56 -1.53
N GLU A 454 -13.12 18.24 -2.73
CA GLU A 454 -14.45 17.72 -2.99
C GLU A 454 -14.32 16.33 -3.66
N PRO A 455 -14.06 15.23 -2.91
CA PRO A 455 -13.94 13.88 -3.47
C PRO A 455 -15.20 13.38 -4.18
N LYS A 456 -16.38 13.72 -3.64
CA LYS A 456 -17.69 13.45 -4.23
C LYS A 456 -18.50 14.74 -4.18
N ARG A 457 -19.39 14.95 -5.14
CA ARG A 457 -20.21 16.17 -5.22
C ARG A 457 -20.88 16.48 -3.87
N GLY A 458 -20.66 17.67 -3.32
CA GLY A 458 -21.26 18.08 -2.04
C GLY A 458 -20.68 17.40 -0.79
N GLN A 459 -19.59 16.65 -0.93
CA GLN A 459 -18.82 16.07 0.18
C GLN A 459 -17.44 16.70 0.18
N PHE A 460 -17.12 17.45 1.22
CA PHE A 460 -15.90 18.23 1.31
C PHE A 460 -15.01 17.78 2.47
N SER A 461 -13.71 17.97 2.31
CA SER A 461 -12.74 17.88 3.40
C SER A 461 -11.70 18.98 3.30
N PHE A 462 -11.08 19.30 4.42
CA PHE A 462 -10.09 20.36 4.54
C PHE A 462 -8.70 19.75 4.81
N SER A 463 -7.66 20.39 4.28
CA SER A 463 -6.28 20.13 4.67
C SER A 463 -5.83 21.25 5.59
N GLN A 464 -5.56 20.90 6.84
CA GLN A 464 -4.87 21.77 7.77
C GLN A 464 -3.36 21.46 7.73
N PRO A 465 -2.49 22.49 7.74
CA PRO A 465 -1.08 22.29 8.04
C PRO A 465 -0.94 21.81 9.49
N ALA A 466 -0.17 20.75 9.68
CA ALA A 466 0.15 20.20 11.00
C ALA A 466 1.57 20.58 11.45
N ILE A 467 2.33 21.29 10.60
CA ILE A 467 3.64 21.88 10.88
C ILE A 467 3.85 23.11 10.01
N SER A 468 4.65 24.07 10.47
CA SER A 468 5.13 25.17 9.61
C SER A 468 6.04 24.64 8.50
N PRO A 469 6.13 25.33 7.34
CA PRO A 469 7.01 24.92 6.25
C PRO A 469 8.44 24.69 6.71
N LEU A 470 8.98 23.49 6.45
CA LEU A 470 10.34 23.10 6.87
C LEU A 470 11.44 23.78 6.03
N PHE A 471 11.09 24.24 4.84
CA PHE A 471 11.99 24.88 3.89
C PHE A 471 11.37 26.15 3.29
N GLN A 472 12.14 26.90 2.50
CA GLN A 472 11.70 28.12 1.79
C GLN A 472 10.80 27.78 0.59
N THR A 473 9.69 27.12 0.89
CA THR A 473 8.65 26.68 -0.04
C THR A 473 7.51 27.69 -0.06
N ARG A 474 6.66 27.66 -1.10
CA ARG A 474 5.43 28.45 -1.18
C ARG A 474 4.37 27.65 -1.90
N GLN A 475 3.14 27.63 -1.37
CA GLN A 475 2.02 26.94 -2.02
C GLN A 475 1.89 27.35 -3.49
N ALA A 476 1.71 26.37 -4.36
CA ALA A 476 1.51 26.58 -5.80
C ALA A 476 0.37 27.59 -6.07
N GLN A 477 -0.74 27.49 -5.34
CA GLN A 477 -1.88 28.38 -5.48
C GLN A 477 -1.52 29.82 -5.12
N GLU A 478 -0.72 30.03 -4.08
CA GLU A 478 -0.25 31.37 -3.72
C GLU A 478 0.67 31.96 -4.79
N SER A 479 1.51 31.13 -5.41
CA SER A 479 2.34 31.56 -6.56
C SER A 479 1.46 32.02 -7.73
N LEU A 480 0.40 31.26 -8.07
CA LEU A 480 -0.54 31.62 -9.13
C LEU A 480 -1.29 32.94 -8.81
N LEU A 481 -1.73 33.12 -7.55
CA LEU A 481 -2.36 34.36 -7.11
C LEU A 481 -1.41 35.55 -7.25
N ARG A 482 -0.18 35.45 -6.75
CA ARG A 482 0.83 36.52 -6.84
C ARG A 482 1.17 36.88 -8.28
N TRP A 483 1.35 35.89 -9.16
CA TRP A 483 1.62 36.13 -10.59
C TRP A 483 0.41 36.73 -11.33
N SER A 484 -0.81 36.55 -10.79
CA SER A 484 -2.01 37.25 -11.24
C SER A 484 -2.18 38.66 -10.64
N GLY A 485 -1.26 39.09 -9.76
CA GLY A 485 -1.32 40.38 -9.08
C GLY A 485 -2.21 40.40 -7.83
N ASN A 486 -2.64 39.24 -7.33
CA ASN A 486 -3.35 39.09 -6.07
C ASN A 486 -2.38 38.67 -4.96
N ASN A 487 -2.14 39.56 -4.00
CA ASN A 487 -1.20 39.33 -2.90
C ASN A 487 -1.86 38.75 -1.63
N THR A 488 -3.13 38.33 -1.72
CA THR A 488 -3.83 37.66 -0.60
C THR A 488 -3.15 36.32 -0.32
N SER A 489 -2.94 35.99 0.96
CA SER A 489 -2.42 34.66 1.33
C SER A 489 -3.40 33.57 0.87
N TYR A 490 -2.91 32.37 0.56
CA TYR A 490 -3.84 31.31 0.12
C TYR A 490 -4.81 30.89 1.23
N TYR A 491 -4.40 30.96 2.50
CA TYR A 491 -5.30 30.73 3.64
C TYR A 491 -6.46 31.74 3.65
N ASP A 492 -6.18 33.03 3.53
CA ASP A 492 -7.22 34.06 3.51
C ASP A 492 -8.10 33.92 2.26
N TYR A 493 -7.50 33.58 1.11
CA TYR A 493 -8.25 33.31 -0.12
C TYR A 493 -9.20 32.11 0.06
N LEU A 494 -8.73 31.02 0.65
CA LEU A 494 -9.53 29.85 1.00
C LEU A 494 -10.67 30.24 1.95
N GLN A 495 -10.35 30.87 3.08
CA GLN A 495 -11.36 31.26 4.05
C GLN A 495 -12.43 32.17 3.42
N ASN A 496 -12.01 33.17 2.63
CA ASN A 496 -12.93 34.08 1.94
C ASN A 496 -13.87 33.36 0.97
N ASN A 497 -13.41 32.31 0.27
CA ASN A 497 -14.26 31.51 -0.61
C ASN A 497 -15.34 30.75 0.17
N TRP A 498 -15.05 30.36 1.42
CA TRP A 498 -15.96 29.62 2.29
C TRP A 498 -16.82 30.50 3.19
N ARG A 499 -16.48 31.79 3.39
CA ARG A 499 -17.28 32.74 4.19
C ARG A 499 -18.74 32.81 3.75
N GLY A 500 -18.99 32.84 2.44
CA GLY A 500 -20.36 32.86 1.89
C GLY A 500 -21.14 31.57 2.09
N VAL A 501 -20.46 30.44 2.34
CA VAL A 501 -21.09 29.13 2.61
C VAL A 501 -21.40 28.99 4.10
N PHE A 502 -20.46 29.34 4.98
CA PHE A 502 -20.59 29.13 6.42
C PHE A 502 -21.28 30.27 7.16
N GLY A 503 -21.28 31.50 6.62
CA GLY A 503 -21.96 32.66 7.18
C GLY A 503 -21.42 33.20 8.52
N SER A 504 -20.54 32.44 9.21
CA SER A 504 -19.93 32.83 10.49
C SER A 504 -18.55 32.19 10.68
N GLN A 505 -17.72 32.81 11.52
CA GLN A 505 -16.39 32.28 11.89
C GLN A 505 -16.52 30.96 12.68
N ALA A 506 -17.47 30.86 13.61
CA ALA A 506 -17.68 29.65 14.41
C ALA A 506 -18.02 28.42 13.54
N ALA A 507 -18.78 28.59 12.46
CA ALA A 507 -19.08 27.50 11.53
C ALA A 507 -17.85 27.08 10.70
N TRP A 508 -17.00 28.03 10.32
CA TRP A 508 -15.69 27.73 9.72
C TRP A 508 -14.79 26.95 10.68
N ASP A 509 -14.65 27.43 11.92
CA ASP A 509 -13.81 26.79 12.94
C ASP A 509 -14.28 25.36 13.23
N LYS A 510 -15.60 25.13 13.27
CA LYS A 510 -16.17 23.77 13.40
C LYS A 510 -15.84 22.89 12.19
N ALA A 511 -15.96 23.41 10.96
CA ALA A 511 -15.65 22.65 9.76
C ALA A 511 -14.15 22.29 9.66
N ILE A 512 -13.28 23.19 10.11
CA ILE A 512 -11.84 22.96 10.23
C ILE A 512 -11.55 21.92 11.33
N HIS A 513 -12.15 22.06 12.52
CA HIS A 513 -12.02 21.08 13.61
C HIS A 513 -12.42 19.66 13.17
N ASP A 514 -13.60 19.53 12.56
CA ASP A 514 -14.11 18.22 12.09
C ASP A 514 -13.35 17.73 10.84
N GLY A 515 -12.75 18.65 10.09
CA GLY A 515 -12.02 18.44 8.84
C GLY A 515 -12.88 18.06 7.64
N VAL A 516 -14.20 18.03 7.80
CA VAL A 516 -15.17 17.60 6.78
C VAL A 516 -16.44 18.44 6.81
N TYR A 517 -17.12 18.52 5.66
CA TYR A 517 -18.40 19.20 5.51
C TYR A 517 -19.25 18.55 4.42
N SER A 518 -20.54 18.37 4.67
CA SER A 518 -21.51 17.84 3.71
C SER A 518 -22.59 18.87 3.42
N GLY A 519 -22.79 19.23 2.16
CA GLY A 519 -23.81 20.20 1.76
C GLY A 519 -23.48 20.89 0.44
N THR A 520 -24.16 22.00 0.17
CA THR A 520 -23.75 22.92 -0.89
C THR A 520 -22.46 23.61 -0.47
N GLY A 521 -21.42 23.48 -1.30
CA GLY A 521 -20.14 24.13 -1.05
C GLY A 521 -19.82 25.23 -2.04
N VAL A 522 -18.54 25.56 -2.10
CA VAL A 522 -17.99 26.57 -3.00
C VAL A 522 -18.26 26.18 -4.45
N SER A 523 -18.95 27.04 -5.20
CA SER A 523 -19.15 26.83 -6.64
C SER A 523 -17.79 26.80 -7.33
N SER A 524 -17.43 25.64 -7.89
CA SER A 524 -16.27 25.54 -8.78
C SER A 524 -16.62 26.25 -10.09
N PRO A 525 -15.75 27.11 -10.65
CA PRO A 525 -15.90 27.59 -12.01
C PRO A 525 -16.08 26.36 -12.90
N GLY A 526 -17.15 26.35 -13.68
CA GLY A 526 -17.43 25.25 -14.58
C GLY A 526 -16.23 25.08 -15.50
N THR A 527 -15.44 24.03 -15.32
CA THR A 527 -14.79 23.41 -16.45
C THR A 527 -15.93 22.90 -17.31
N THR A 528 -16.39 23.76 -18.23
CA THR A 528 -17.09 23.34 -19.42
C THR A 528 -16.10 22.51 -20.21
N THR A 529 -15.86 21.27 -19.78
CA THR A 529 -15.33 20.27 -20.69
C THR A 529 -16.38 20.21 -21.79
N PRO A 530 -16.04 20.49 -23.06
CA PRO A 530 -16.95 20.21 -24.15
C PRO A 530 -17.31 18.74 -24.01
N THR A 531 -18.56 18.45 -23.61
CA THR A 531 -19.06 17.09 -23.59
C THR A 531 -19.07 16.68 -25.05
N ALA A 532 -18.02 15.97 -25.49
CA ALA A 532 -18.09 15.25 -26.74
C ALA A 532 -19.39 14.44 -26.68
N PRO A 533 -20.23 14.49 -27.73
CA PRO A 533 -21.50 13.76 -27.72
C PRO A 533 -21.22 12.31 -27.34
N ALA A 534 -22.01 11.80 -26.38
CA ALA A 534 -21.86 10.43 -25.92
C ALA A 534 -21.86 9.49 -27.12
N MET A 535 -20.88 8.58 -27.17
CA MET A 535 -20.76 7.60 -28.25
C MET A 535 -22.05 6.77 -28.30
N THR A 536 -22.62 6.59 -29.49
CA THR A 536 -23.81 5.75 -29.66
C THR A 536 -23.47 4.28 -29.47
N ILE A 537 -24.46 3.46 -29.06
CA ILE A 537 -24.28 2.00 -28.93
C ILE A 537 -23.80 1.36 -30.24
N ALA A 538 -24.30 1.84 -31.39
CA ALA A 538 -23.84 1.38 -32.71
C ALA A 538 -22.36 1.70 -32.96
N ALA A 539 -21.92 2.91 -32.61
CA ALA A 539 -20.51 3.31 -32.73
C ALA A 539 -19.61 2.51 -31.76
N ALA A 540 -20.11 2.20 -30.56
CA ALA A 540 -19.42 1.34 -29.60
C ALA A 540 -19.22 -0.08 -30.16
N ALA A 541 -20.25 -0.67 -30.77
CA ALA A 541 -20.16 -1.99 -31.41
C ALA A 541 -19.13 -2.02 -32.55
N VAL A 542 -19.09 -0.98 -33.39
CA VAL A 542 -18.07 -0.85 -34.46
C VAL A 542 -16.67 -0.77 -33.88
N SER A 543 -16.47 0.02 -32.81
CA SER A 543 -15.17 0.14 -32.13
C SER A 543 -14.69 -1.20 -31.58
N ILE A 544 -15.59 -1.94 -30.90
CA ILE A 544 -15.29 -3.27 -30.34
C ILE A 544 -14.95 -4.27 -31.44
N ASN A 545 -15.71 -4.30 -32.54
CA ASN A 545 -15.43 -5.18 -33.69
C ASN A 545 -14.06 -4.88 -34.31
N LYS A 546 -13.70 -3.60 -34.43
CA LYS A 546 -12.37 -3.20 -34.91
C LYS A 546 -11.27 -3.66 -33.97
N ALA A 547 -11.44 -3.45 -32.65
CA ALA A 547 -10.48 -3.88 -31.65
C ALA A 547 -10.30 -5.41 -31.63
N ALA A 548 -11.39 -6.17 -31.69
CA ALA A 548 -11.37 -7.62 -31.73
C ALA A 548 -10.68 -8.15 -33.01
N SER A 549 -10.92 -7.51 -34.15
CA SER A 549 -10.28 -7.87 -35.44
C SER A 549 -8.79 -7.53 -35.47
N ALA A 550 -8.36 -6.53 -34.69
CA ALA A 550 -6.96 -6.13 -34.55
C ALA A 550 -6.21 -6.90 -33.45
N ALA A 551 -6.88 -7.79 -32.71
CA ALA A 551 -6.27 -8.57 -31.66
C ALA A 551 -5.15 -9.47 -32.24
N SER A 552 -3.93 -9.27 -31.74
CA SER A 552 -2.77 -10.05 -32.17
C SER A 552 -2.79 -11.46 -31.56
N ARG A 553 -2.14 -12.42 -32.23
CA ARG A 553 -1.89 -13.77 -31.68
C ARG A 553 -0.69 -13.82 -30.72
N GLY A 554 -0.02 -12.70 -30.48
CA GLY A 554 1.16 -12.60 -29.60
C GLY A 554 0.82 -12.59 -28.10
N ILE A 555 1.85 -12.40 -27.27
CA ILE A 555 1.70 -12.27 -25.82
C ILE A 555 1.19 -10.85 -25.48
N GLU A 556 0.13 -10.76 -24.70
CA GLU A 556 -0.50 -9.49 -24.31
C GLU A 556 -0.07 -9.04 -22.91
N ALA A 557 0.57 -7.88 -22.80
CA ALA A 557 0.90 -7.27 -21.52
C ALA A 557 -0.23 -6.39 -20.98
N VAL A 558 -0.52 -6.57 -19.69
CA VAL A 558 -1.36 -5.68 -18.87
C VAL A 558 -0.44 -4.75 -18.10
N ILE A 559 -0.57 -3.45 -18.33
CA ILE A 559 0.19 -2.43 -17.63
C ILE A 559 -0.67 -1.93 -16.47
N TYR A 560 -0.22 -2.12 -15.24
CA TYR A 560 -1.04 -1.89 -14.04
C TYR A 560 -0.31 -1.08 -12.97
N GLU A 561 -1.04 -0.58 -11.97
CA GLU A 561 -0.47 0.04 -10.77
C GLU A 561 -0.39 -0.98 -9.64
N LYS A 562 0.74 -1.06 -8.92
CA LYS A 562 0.76 -1.78 -7.64
C LYS A 562 0.03 -1.00 -6.56
N VAL A 563 -0.64 -1.71 -5.66
CA VAL A 563 -1.35 -1.13 -4.50
C VAL A 563 -0.45 -0.21 -3.68
N ASN A 564 0.79 -0.62 -3.42
CA ASN A 564 1.71 0.10 -2.54
C ASN A 564 2.35 1.32 -3.20
N ILE A 565 2.63 1.30 -4.50
CA ILE A 565 3.40 2.36 -5.19
C ILE A 565 2.50 3.29 -6.00
N GLY A 566 1.36 2.81 -6.49
CA GLY A 566 0.45 3.60 -7.32
C GLY A 566 1.15 4.13 -8.58
N PRO A 567 0.94 5.42 -8.91
CA PRO A 567 1.52 6.03 -10.11
C PRO A 567 3.04 6.35 -9.99
N GLY A 568 3.69 6.02 -8.86
CA GLY A 568 5.14 6.26 -8.67
C GLY A 568 5.54 7.64 -8.15
N ARG A 569 4.56 8.51 -7.82
CA ARG A 569 4.83 9.80 -7.18
C ARG A 569 5.55 9.63 -5.83
N GLU A 570 5.13 8.64 -5.04
CA GLU A 570 5.68 8.32 -3.73
C GLU A 570 6.66 7.14 -3.76
N ALA A 571 7.21 6.80 -4.93
CA ALA A 571 8.13 5.68 -5.08
C ALA A 571 9.36 5.79 -4.16
N ASN A 572 9.82 7.01 -3.84
CA ASN A 572 10.94 7.23 -2.92
C ASN A 572 10.60 6.96 -1.44
N ASN A 573 9.36 6.57 -1.11
CA ASN A 573 8.99 6.23 0.25
C ASN A 573 9.40 4.77 0.56
N PRO A 574 10.40 4.55 1.42
CA PRO A 574 10.94 3.21 1.65
C PRO A 574 9.98 2.28 2.41
N TRP A 575 9.05 2.82 3.20
CA TRP A 575 7.99 2.00 3.81
C TRP A 575 7.10 1.37 2.74
N LEU A 576 6.83 2.07 1.64
CA LEU A 576 6.04 1.53 0.53
C LEU A 576 6.86 0.55 -0.34
N GLN A 577 8.15 0.78 -0.50
CA GLN A 577 9.05 -0.12 -1.24
C GLN A 577 9.21 -1.47 -0.54
N GLU A 578 9.39 -1.46 0.79
CA GLU A 578 9.56 -2.69 1.57
C GLU A 578 8.24 -3.37 1.96
N ASN A 579 7.11 -2.66 1.88
CA ASN A 579 5.80 -3.26 2.09
C ASN A 579 5.52 -4.28 0.96
N PRO A 580 5.25 -5.56 1.26
CA PRO A 580 5.05 -6.58 0.24
C PRO A 580 3.82 -6.32 -0.62
N ASP A 581 3.94 -6.58 -1.92
CA ASP A 581 2.78 -6.63 -2.81
C ASP A 581 1.75 -7.67 -2.26
N PRO A 582 0.45 -7.32 -2.18
CA PRO A 582 -0.55 -8.22 -1.60
C PRO A 582 -0.61 -9.61 -2.24
N ILE A 583 -0.36 -9.69 -3.56
CA ILE A 583 -0.50 -10.92 -4.36
C ILE A 583 0.86 -11.62 -4.47
N THR A 584 1.85 -10.95 -5.07
CA THR A 584 3.13 -11.59 -5.39
C THR A 584 4.07 -11.68 -4.19
N LYS A 585 3.82 -10.89 -3.14
CA LYS A 585 4.68 -10.72 -1.94
C LYS A 585 6.05 -10.15 -2.25
N ALA A 586 6.24 -9.62 -3.46
CA ALA A 586 7.47 -8.97 -3.88
C ALA A 586 7.56 -7.54 -3.33
N THR A 587 8.80 -7.11 -3.10
CA THR A 587 9.18 -5.80 -2.56
C THR A 587 10.24 -5.18 -3.46
N TRP A 588 10.45 -3.87 -3.32
CA TRP A 588 11.48 -3.05 -3.96
C TRP A 588 11.45 -2.96 -5.48
N ASP A 589 11.11 -3.99 -6.24
CA ASP A 589 11.30 -4.01 -7.71
C ASP A 589 9.97 -4.22 -8.46
N ASN A 590 9.94 -3.90 -9.75
CA ASN A 590 8.94 -4.45 -10.67
C ASN A 590 9.50 -5.65 -11.46
N TYR A 591 8.59 -6.35 -12.13
CA TYR A 591 8.82 -7.67 -12.71
C TYR A 591 7.78 -7.92 -13.80
N VAL A 592 8.01 -8.95 -14.61
CA VAL A 592 7.03 -9.50 -15.55
C VAL A 592 6.31 -10.65 -14.86
N THR A 593 5.03 -10.51 -14.57
CA THR A 593 4.21 -11.65 -14.10
C THR A 593 3.80 -12.51 -15.28
N LEU A 594 3.97 -13.82 -15.18
CA LEU A 594 3.60 -14.76 -16.24
C LEU A 594 2.96 -16.02 -15.64
N PRO A 595 2.00 -16.65 -16.35
CA PRO A 595 1.44 -17.92 -15.90
C PRO A 595 2.47 -19.04 -16.03
N ARG A 596 2.36 -20.06 -15.19
CA ARG A 596 3.26 -21.22 -15.19
C ARG A 596 3.31 -21.91 -16.56
N THR A 597 2.16 -22.06 -17.22
CA THR A 597 2.07 -22.68 -18.55
C THR A 597 2.94 -21.96 -19.57
N LEU A 598 2.88 -20.63 -19.61
CA LEU A 598 3.74 -19.82 -20.49
C LEU A 598 5.21 -19.91 -20.09
N ALA A 599 5.51 -19.94 -18.78
CA ALA A 599 6.87 -20.08 -18.29
C ALA A 599 7.50 -21.41 -18.76
N VAL A 600 6.77 -22.52 -18.68
CA VAL A 600 7.19 -23.84 -19.17
C VAL A 600 7.35 -23.84 -20.69
N GLU A 601 6.37 -23.31 -21.44
CA GLU A 601 6.41 -23.20 -22.90
C GLU A 601 7.65 -22.41 -23.38
N MET A 602 8.07 -21.39 -22.62
CA MET A 602 9.23 -20.54 -22.93
C MET A 602 10.55 -21.00 -22.30
N GLY A 603 10.55 -22.03 -21.44
CA GLY A 603 11.73 -22.43 -20.67
C GLY A 603 12.25 -21.35 -19.72
N VAL A 604 11.33 -20.58 -19.11
CA VAL A 604 11.60 -19.49 -18.17
C VAL A 604 11.35 -19.95 -16.74
N GLU A 605 12.29 -19.65 -15.86
CA GLU A 605 12.19 -19.91 -14.42
C GLU A 605 12.03 -18.61 -13.63
N GLN A 606 11.64 -18.74 -12.35
CA GLN A 606 11.59 -17.62 -11.42
C GLN A 606 12.96 -16.91 -11.36
N ASN A 607 12.98 -15.58 -11.39
CA ASN A 607 14.16 -14.71 -11.39
C ASN A 607 14.93 -14.60 -12.73
N ASP A 608 14.58 -15.36 -13.77
CA ASP A 608 15.17 -15.16 -15.09
C ASP A 608 14.88 -13.75 -15.61
N ILE A 609 15.86 -13.12 -16.25
CA ILE A 609 15.67 -11.81 -16.87
C ILE A 609 15.07 -11.99 -18.26
N LEU A 610 13.95 -11.31 -18.50
CA LEU A 610 13.28 -11.21 -19.79
C LEU A 610 13.54 -9.83 -20.39
N SER A 611 13.93 -9.81 -21.66
CA SER A 611 13.87 -8.63 -22.50
C SER A 611 12.43 -8.42 -22.97
N VAL A 612 11.84 -7.31 -22.59
CA VAL A 612 10.47 -6.91 -22.96
C VAL A 612 10.57 -5.82 -24.02
N SER A 613 9.98 -6.06 -25.19
CA SER A 613 9.97 -5.10 -26.30
C SER A 613 8.56 -4.81 -26.81
N ALA A 614 8.20 -3.53 -26.89
CA ALA A 614 7.02 -3.03 -27.61
C ALA A 614 7.21 -1.55 -27.94
N ASN A 615 6.45 -1.01 -28.91
CA ASN A 615 6.48 0.41 -29.27
C ASN A 615 7.89 0.97 -29.58
N GLY A 616 8.81 0.13 -30.06
CA GLY A 616 10.21 0.52 -30.32
C GLY A 616 11.07 0.74 -29.07
N VAL A 617 10.56 0.41 -27.87
CA VAL A 617 11.32 0.43 -26.61
C VAL A 617 11.60 -0.99 -26.13
N THR A 618 12.78 -1.19 -25.54
CA THR A 618 13.20 -2.46 -24.95
C THR A 618 13.78 -2.20 -23.56
N PHE A 619 13.39 -3.01 -22.58
CA PHE A 619 13.98 -3.03 -21.25
C PHE A 619 13.98 -4.44 -20.66
N GLU A 620 14.76 -4.63 -19.60
CA GLU A 620 14.95 -5.93 -18.95
C GLU A 620 14.30 -5.96 -17.57
N LEU A 621 13.51 -7.01 -17.31
CA LEU A 621 12.85 -7.23 -16.02
C LEU A 621 12.91 -8.71 -15.62
N PRO A 622 12.98 -9.01 -14.31
CA PRO A 622 12.93 -10.38 -13.85
C PRO A 622 11.53 -10.99 -14.00
N ALA A 623 11.48 -12.27 -14.30
CA ALA A 623 10.29 -13.09 -14.40
C ALA A 623 9.77 -13.50 -13.01
N LEU A 624 8.47 -13.29 -12.79
CA LEU A 624 7.75 -13.76 -11.61
C LEU A 624 6.60 -14.69 -12.04
N ILE A 625 6.71 -15.97 -11.73
CA ILE A 625 5.66 -16.95 -12.04
C ILE A 625 4.49 -16.71 -11.09
N GLN A 626 3.34 -16.35 -11.66
CA GLN A 626 2.15 -15.92 -10.91
C GLN A 626 0.93 -16.74 -11.34
N PRO A 627 0.46 -17.66 -10.49
CA PRO A 627 -0.81 -18.37 -10.68
C PRO A 627 -1.99 -17.41 -10.84
N GLY A 628 -3.01 -17.83 -11.59
CA GLY A 628 -4.19 -17.01 -11.89
C GLY A 628 -3.99 -15.97 -13.01
N GLN A 629 -2.79 -15.81 -13.55
CA GLN A 629 -2.57 -15.00 -14.76
C GLN A 629 -3.22 -15.68 -15.98
N ALA A 630 -3.94 -14.94 -16.82
CA ALA A 630 -4.59 -15.48 -18.01
C ALA A 630 -3.55 -16.00 -19.03
N LYS A 631 -3.81 -17.17 -19.63
CA LYS A 631 -2.91 -17.78 -20.62
C LYS A 631 -2.69 -16.84 -21.80
N GLY A 632 -1.43 -16.68 -22.22
CA GLY A 632 -1.04 -15.75 -23.29
C GLY A 632 -1.01 -14.28 -22.87
N SER A 633 -1.08 -13.99 -21.57
CA SER A 633 -0.93 -12.64 -21.03
C SER A 633 0.19 -12.55 -19.99
N VAL A 634 0.76 -11.36 -19.83
CA VAL A 634 1.70 -11.01 -18.77
C VAL A 634 1.30 -9.72 -18.08
N GLY A 635 1.75 -9.49 -16.85
CA GLY A 635 1.53 -8.23 -16.13
C GLY A 635 2.83 -7.49 -15.87
N ILE A 636 2.83 -6.17 -16.07
CA ILE A 636 4.00 -5.31 -15.80
C ILE A 636 3.53 -4.06 -15.04
N ALA A 637 4.10 -3.85 -13.85
CA ALA A 637 3.72 -2.74 -12.98
C ALA A 637 4.39 -1.41 -13.38
N THR A 638 3.61 -0.34 -13.34
CA THR A 638 4.05 1.07 -13.36
C THR A 638 4.52 1.54 -11.97
N GLY A 639 5.05 2.76 -11.89
CA GLY A 639 5.51 3.37 -10.63
C GLY A 639 6.99 3.12 -10.28
N TYR A 640 7.72 2.43 -11.15
CA TYR A 640 9.15 2.11 -11.04
C TYR A 640 9.95 2.68 -12.22
N GLY A 641 11.27 2.49 -12.22
CA GLY A 641 12.18 2.95 -13.27
C GLY A 641 12.38 4.48 -13.28
N ARG A 642 12.22 5.11 -12.12
CA ARG A 642 12.46 6.56 -11.96
C ARG A 642 13.95 6.85 -11.95
N THR A 643 14.32 8.00 -12.51
CA THR A 643 15.71 8.48 -12.53
C THR A 643 15.93 9.65 -11.57
N GLN A 644 14.84 10.33 -11.16
CA GLN A 644 14.85 11.48 -10.28
C GLN A 644 13.77 11.36 -9.19
N ALA A 645 13.64 10.18 -8.58
CA ALA A 645 12.74 9.95 -7.45
C ALA A 645 13.41 10.26 -6.10
N GLY A 646 14.68 9.84 -5.96
CA GLY A 646 15.46 9.85 -4.73
C GLY A 646 16.14 8.50 -4.45
N PRO A 647 16.94 8.40 -3.39
CA PRO A 647 17.82 7.26 -3.13
C PRO A 647 17.11 5.90 -3.02
N ALA A 648 15.86 5.86 -2.53
CA ALA A 648 15.14 4.60 -2.35
C ALA A 648 14.54 4.04 -3.67
N ALA A 649 14.46 4.85 -4.73
CA ALA A 649 13.75 4.49 -5.96
C ALA A 649 14.50 4.80 -7.27
N ASN A 650 15.62 5.52 -7.23
CA ASN A 650 16.42 5.79 -8.42
C ASN A 650 17.00 4.49 -9.00
N GLY A 651 16.71 4.22 -10.27
CA GLY A 651 17.21 3.02 -10.97
C GLY A 651 16.58 1.70 -10.50
N VAL A 652 15.51 1.79 -9.71
CA VAL A 652 14.81 0.62 -9.19
C VAL A 652 13.71 0.21 -10.17
N GLY A 653 13.85 -0.97 -10.77
CA GLY A 653 12.95 -1.48 -11.80
C GLY A 653 13.03 -0.77 -13.14
N ALA A 654 12.02 -0.95 -13.99
CA ALA A 654 11.91 -0.32 -15.30
C ALA A 654 10.63 0.50 -15.46
N ASN A 655 10.66 1.54 -16.29
CA ASN A 655 9.51 2.42 -16.51
C ASN A 655 8.52 1.79 -17.52
N ALA A 656 7.46 1.18 -17.00
CA ALA A 656 6.41 0.54 -17.81
C ALA A 656 5.44 1.51 -18.50
N TYR A 657 5.43 2.81 -18.16
CA TYR A 657 4.56 3.79 -18.85
C TYR A 657 4.84 3.85 -20.35
N LYS A 658 6.07 3.55 -20.78
CA LYS A 658 6.47 3.51 -22.20
C LYS A 658 5.80 2.37 -23.00
N LEU A 659 5.23 1.37 -22.33
CA LEU A 659 4.49 0.29 -22.99
C LEU A 659 3.03 0.64 -23.29
N ILE A 660 2.50 1.72 -22.69
CA ILE A 660 1.12 2.16 -22.92
C ILE A 660 1.00 2.71 -24.34
N SER A 661 -0.07 2.32 -25.02
CA SER A 661 -0.35 2.77 -26.38
C SER A 661 -1.35 3.91 -26.40
N VAL A 662 -1.28 4.75 -27.43
CA VAL A 662 -2.21 5.87 -27.65
C VAL A 662 -3.08 5.57 -28.86
N ASN A 663 -4.39 5.35 -28.65
CA ASN A 663 -5.35 5.03 -29.71
C ASN A 663 -6.54 6.01 -29.65
N ASN A 664 -6.94 6.58 -30.80
CA ASN A 664 -8.07 7.53 -30.89
C ASN A 664 -8.07 8.63 -29.81
N ASN A 665 -6.89 9.21 -29.54
CA ASN A 665 -6.69 10.22 -28.47
C ASN A 665 -7.02 9.73 -27.04
N GLY A 666 -6.90 8.43 -26.76
CA GLY A 666 -7.02 7.82 -25.44
C GLY A 666 -5.86 6.87 -25.13
N LEU A 667 -5.56 6.70 -23.84
CA LEU A 667 -4.53 5.77 -23.38
C LEU A 667 -5.08 4.34 -23.26
N VAL A 668 -4.31 3.36 -23.75
CA VAL A 668 -4.65 1.93 -23.71
C VAL A 668 -3.56 1.17 -22.96
N TYR A 669 -3.97 0.53 -21.86
CA TYR A 669 -3.09 -0.15 -20.90
C TYR A 669 -2.85 -1.64 -21.24
N GLY A 670 -3.46 -2.15 -22.31
CA GLY A 670 -3.15 -3.45 -22.89
C GLY A 670 -2.29 -3.28 -24.15
N ASN A 671 -1.20 -4.02 -24.27
CA ASN A 671 -0.34 -3.97 -25.46
C ASN A 671 0.23 -5.35 -25.81
N THR A 672 0.49 -5.62 -27.09
CA THR A 672 1.23 -6.83 -27.48
C THR A 672 2.73 -6.63 -27.27
N VAL A 673 3.39 -7.57 -26.60
CA VAL A 673 4.83 -7.50 -26.29
C VAL A 673 5.58 -8.69 -26.87
N SER A 674 6.84 -8.45 -27.22
CA SER A 674 7.81 -9.52 -27.49
C SER A 674 8.63 -9.77 -26.23
N LEU A 675 8.74 -11.05 -25.84
CA LEU A 675 9.50 -11.50 -24.68
C LEU A 675 10.62 -12.42 -25.13
N LYS A 676 11.85 -12.14 -24.69
CA LYS A 676 13.01 -13.00 -24.95
C LYS A 676 13.79 -13.26 -23.66
N LYS A 677 14.03 -14.54 -23.34
CA LYS A 677 14.93 -14.92 -22.24
C LYS A 677 16.36 -14.50 -22.57
N THR A 678 17.01 -13.80 -21.66
CA THR A 678 18.37 -13.24 -21.85
C THR A 678 19.47 -14.20 -21.42
N GLY A 679 19.16 -15.15 -20.54
CA GLY A 679 20.14 -16.03 -19.88
C GLY A 679 20.70 -15.47 -18.56
N ALA A 680 20.43 -14.21 -18.24
CA ALA A 680 20.77 -13.62 -16.96
C ALA A 680 19.68 -13.86 -15.90
N GLN A 681 20.04 -13.78 -14.62
CA GLN A 681 19.11 -13.90 -13.49
C GLN A 681 19.23 -12.72 -12.53
N LYS A 682 18.10 -12.30 -11.95
CA LYS A 682 18.03 -11.26 -10.92
C LYS A 682 17.02 -11.67 -9.84
N PRO A 683 17.48 -11.98 -8.61
CA PRO A 683 16.60 -12.36 -7.52
C PRO A 683 15.54 -11.30 -7.21
N ILE A 684 14.29 -11.74 -7.07
CA ILE A 684 13.16 -10.92 -6.62
C ILE A 684 13.03 -11.04 -5.10
N ALA A 685 13.07 -9.90 -4.41
CA ALA A 685 12.90 -9.85 -2.96
C ALA A 685 11.43 -10.11 -2.59
N GLN A 686 11.11 -11.33 -2.16
CA GLN A 686 9.76 -11.70 -1.70
C GLN A 686 9.78 -12.03 -0.21
N THR A 687 8.76 -11.62 0.54
CA THR A 687 8.64 -11.98 1.98
C THR A 687 8.03 -13.37 2.21
N GLN A 688 7.36 -13.91 1.20
CA GLN A 688 6.78 -15.25 1.22
C GLN A 688 7.01 -15.92 -0.13
N THR A 689 7.53 -17.14 -0.13
CA THR A 689 7.78 -17.95 -1.34
C THR A 689 6.96 -19.22 -1.41
N HIS A 690 6.51 -19.77 -0.26
CA HIS A 690 5.62 -20.92 -0.27
C HIS A 690 4.19 -20.47 -0.56
N HIS A 691 3.54 -21.12 -1.55
CA HIS A 691 2.30 -20.62 -2.13
C HIS A 691 1.03 -21.23 -1.54
N THR A 692 1.04 -22.54 -1.26
CA THR A 692 -0.12 -23.31 -0.79
C THR A 692 -0.01 -23.58 0.72
N ILE A 693 -1.06 -24.15 1.32
CA ILE A 693 -1.10 -24.45 2.76
C ILE A 693 -1.01 -25.94 3.09
N MET A 694 -0.88 -26.79 2.07
CA MET A 694 -0.64 -28.23 2.24
C MET A 694 -1.69 -28.95 3.10
N ASP A 695 -2.98 -28.61 2.96
CA ASP A 695 -4.10 -29.10 3.78
C ASP A 695 -3.93 -28.93 5.31
N ARG A 696 -3.11 -27.96 5.75
CA ARG A 696 -2.96 -27.62 7.17
C ARG A 696 -4.11 -26.72 7.63
N LEU A 697 -4.61 -26.96 8.84
CA LEU A 697 -5.66 -26.17 9.50
C LEU A 697 -5.15 -24.84 10.08
N VAL A 698 -4.29 -24.14 9.33
CA VAL A 698 -3.77 -22.80 9.68
C VAL A 698 -4.72 -21.71 9.20
N VAL A 699 -5.38 -21.93 8.07
CA VAL A 699 -6.52 -21.13 7.59
C VAL A 699 -7.69 -22.07 7.35
N GLN A 700 -8.90 -21.54 7.51
CA GLN A 700 -10.12 -22.30 7.27
C GLN A 700 -11.04 -21.50 6.35
N GLU A 701 -11.61 -22.21 5.37
CA GLU A 701 -12.65 -21.67 4.50
C GLU A 701 -13.82 -22.66 4.36
N SER A 702 -15.00 -22.12 4.15
CA SER A 702 -16.24 -22.87 3.91
C SER A 702 -17.17 -22.08 2.98
N THR A 703 -18.33 -22.63 2.67
CA THR A 703 -19.30 -22.01 1.75
C THR A 703 -20.50 -21.44 2.49
N LEU A 704 -21.12 -20.42 1.90
CA LEU A 704 -22.35 -19.82 2.43
C LEU A 704 -23.48 -20.85 2.57
N ASP A 705 -23.58 -21.79 1.63
CA ASP A 705 -24.60 -22.83 1.67
C ASP A 705 -24.40 -23.80 2.84
N LYS A 706 -23.15 -24.14 3.17
CA LYS A 706 -22.84 -24.91 4.39
C LYS A 706 -23.17 -24.10 5.64
N TYR A 707 -22.78 -22.82 5.67
CA TYR A 707 -23.07 -21.93 6.79
C TYR A 707 -24.57 -21.78 7.06
N LYS A 708 -25.39 -21.64 6.01
CA LYS A 708 -26.85 -21.56 6.13
C LYS A 708 -27.49 -22.84 6.66
N LYS A 709 -26.92 -24.01 6.32
CA LYS A 709 -27.42 -25.31 6.77
C LYS A 709 -27.05 -25.58 8.23
N ASP A 710 -25.79 -25.40 8.59
CA ASP A 710 -25.28 -25.56 9.95
C ASP A 710 -24.04 -24.68 10.18
N PRO A 711 -24.19 -23.53 10.86
CA PRO A 711 -23.08 -22.65 11.21
C PRO A 711 -21.97 -23.32 12.02
N LYS A 712 -22.26 -24.38 12.78
CA LYS A 712 -21.26 -25.06 13.62
C LYS A 712 -20.38 -26.03 12.84
N SER A 713 -20.79 -26.40 11.63
CA SER A 713 -20.05 -27.33 10.76
C SER A 713 -18.98 -26.65 9.90
N VAL A 714 -18.93 -25.31 9.88
CA VAL A 714 -18.05 -24.58 8.95
C VAL A 714 -16.61 -24.49 9.43
N THR A 715 -16.37 -24.74 10.72
CA THR A 715 -15.04 -24.69 11.33
C THR A 715 -14.68 -26.06 11.85
N GLU A 716 -13.50 -26.53 11.45
CA GLU A 716 -12.91 -27.75 11.96
C GLU A 716 -12.16 -27.47 13.26
N TYR A 717 -12.51 -28.22 14.31
CA TYR A 717 -11.88 -28.15 15.62
C TYR A 717 -11.10 -29.43 15.90
N ILE A 718 -9.82 -29.27 16.25
CA ILE A 718 -8.96 -30.39 16.62
C ILE A 718 -9.35 -30.86 18.03
N LYS A 719 -9.42 -32.18 18.21
CA LYS A 719 -9.59 -32.81 19.52
C LYS A 719 -8.45 -33.77 19.81
N ILE A 720 -8.05 -33.84 21.07
CA ILE A 720 -7.04 -34.77 21.57
C ILE A 720 -7.76 -35.91 22.30
N ALA A 721 -7.33 -37.15 22.04
CA ALA A 721 -7.84 -38.30 22.77
C ALA A 721 -7.30 -38.30 24.21
N THR A 722 -8.21 -38.36 25.18
CA THR A 722 -7.90 -38.50 26.61
C THR A 722 -8.62 -39.73 27.17
N PRO A 723 -8.20 -40.28 28.33
CA PRO A 723 -8.95 -41.36 29.00
C PRO A 723 -10.43 -41.01 29.24
N GLU A 724 -10.76 -39.74 29.44
CA GLU A 724 -12.11 -39.22 29.64
C GLU A 724 -12.85 -38.88 28.32
N GLY A 725 -12.28 -39.26 27.16
CA GLY A 725 -12.83 -39.03 25.82
C GLY A 725 -12.10 -37.94 25.03
N ALA A 726 -12.63 -37.58 23.86
CA ALA A 726 -12.02 -36.55 23.02
C ALA A 726 -12.26 -35.14 23.59
N GLN A 727 -11.20 -34.44 23.99
CA GLN A 727 -11.25 -33.10 24.58
C GLN A 727 -10.60 -32.06 23.67
N THR A 728 -10.91 -30.78 23.88
CA THR A 728 -10.20 -29.69 23.21
C THR A 728 -8.76 -29.57 23.76
N PRO A 729 -7.76 -29.24 22.92
CA PRO A 729 -6.36 -29.11 23.36
C PRO A 729 -6.18 -28.21 24.59
N ALA A 730 -6.94 -27.12 24.67
CA ALA A 730 -6.88 -26.17 25.79
C ALA A 730 -7.18 -26.78 27.16
N LYS A 731 -7.97 -27.87 27.23
CA LYS A 731 -8.30 -28.56 28.49
C LYS A 731 -7.20 -29.50 28.99
N VAL A 732 -6.20 -29.80 28.15
CA VAL A 732 -5.14 -30.77 28.46
C VAL A 732 -3.84 -30.00 28.70
N SER A 733 -3.57 -29.67 29.96
CA SER A 733 -2.37 -28.93 30.37
C SER A 733 -1.79 -29.50 31.67
N LEU A 734 -0.46 -29.56 31.74
CA LEU A 734 0.26 -29.81 32.99
C LEU A 734 0.40 -28.54 33.85
N TRP A 735 0.13 -27.38 33.26
CA TRP A 735 0.26 -26.08 33.92
C TRP A 735 -1.09 -25.64 34.48
N GLN A 736 -1.05 -24.90 35.58
CA GLN A 736 -2.22 -24.23 36.13
C GLN A 736 -2.54 -22.99 35.28
N ASP A 737 -3.82 -22.80 34.97
CA ASP A 737 -4.26 -21.61 34.24
C ASP A 737 -4.09 -20.35 35.11
N TYR A 738 -3.66 -19.27 34.48
CA TYR A 738 -3.51 -17.98 35.14
C TYR A 738 -4.82 -17.19 35.11
N GLU A 739 -5.25 -16.66 36.25
CA GLU A 739 -6.45 -15.84 36.33
C GLU A 739 -6.15 -14.35 36.09
N TYR A 740 -6.68 -13.80 34.99
CA TYR A 740 -6.62 -12.36 34.72
C TYR A 740 -7.69 -11.61 35.54
N LYS A 741 -7.23 -10.85 36.55
CA LYS A 741 -8.13 -10.18 37.52
C LYS A 741 -8.75 -8.89 37.00
N ASN A 742 -8.06 -8.15 36.14
CA ASN A 742 -8.47 -6.80 35.77
C ASN A 742 -8.84 -6.65 34.28
N HIS A 743 -7.87 -6.83 33.39
CA HIS A 743 -8.05 -6.76 31.94
C HIS A 743 -7.50 -8.04 31.31
N HIS A 744 -8.05 -8.43 30.17
CA HIS A 744 -7.47 -9.47 29.32
C HIS A 744 -7.55 -9.03 27.87
N TRP A 745 -6.44 -8.52 27.35
CA TRP A 745 -6.41 -7.94 26.00
C TRP A 745 -6.42 -9.03 24.94
N GLY A 746 -7.34 -8.92 23.98
CA GLY A 746 -7.48 -9.86 22.88
C GLY A 746 -7.81 -9.19 21.55
N MET A 747 -7.75 -9.98 20.50
CA MET A 747 -7.99 -9.52 19.13
C MET A 747 -8.79 -10.55 18.35
N VAL A 748 -9.78 -10.10 17.58
CA VAL A 748 -10.50 -10.92 16.60
C VAL A 748 -10.16 -10.45 15.19
N ILE A 749 -9.86 -11.40 14.31
CA ILE A 749 -9.54 -11.15 12.90
C ILE A 749 -10.54 -11.89 12.00
N ASP A 750 -11.42 -11.15 11.34
CA ASP A 750 -12.39 -11.69 10.41
C ASP A 750 -11.78 -11.89 9.00
N LEU A 751 -11.56 -13.14 8.60
CA LEU A 751 -10.97 -13.49 7.30
C LEU A 751 -11.93 -13.24 6.12
N ASN A 752 -13.23 -13.05 6.36
CA ASN A 752 -14.12 -12.50 5.34
C ASN A 752 -13.79 -11.04 5.06
N SER A 753 -13.56 -10.29 6.13
CA SER A 753 -13.27 -8.87 6.09
C SER A 753 -11.85 -8.53 5.65
N CYS A 754 -10.89 -9.45 5.81
CA CYS A 754 -9.52 -9.23 5.37
C CYS A 754 -9.40 -9.33 3.84
N ILE A 755 -9.30 -8.17 3.19
CA ILE A 755 -9.08 -8.09 1.74
C ILE A 755 -7.61 -8.15 1.32
N GLY A 756 -6.65 -8.08 2.26
CA GLY A 756 -5.22 -8.12 1.96
C GLY A 756 -4.56 -6.78 1.61
N CYS A 757 -5.21 -5.64 1.87
CA CYS A 757 -4.73 -4.29 1.45
C CYS A 757 -3.42 -3.80 2.08
N THR A 758 -2.83 -4.51 3.05
CA THR A 758 -1.55 -4.17 3.75
C THR A 758 -1.48 -2.85 4.52
N SER A 759 -2.55 -2.06 4.58
CA SER A 759 -2.60 -0.82 5.38
C SER A 759 -2.23 -1.06 6.86
N CYS A 760 -2.69 -2.17 7.44
CA CYS A 760 -2.36 -2.55 8.82
C CYS A 760 -0.89 -2.89 9.05
N SER A 761 -0.15 -3.31 8.01
CA SER A 761 1.29 -3.58 8.07
C SER A 761 2.07 -2.27 8.19
N VAL A 762 1.81 -1.33 7.27
CA VAL A 762 2.44 0.00 7.28
C VAL A 762 2.07 0.76 8.56
N ALA A 763 0.79 0.73 8.98
CA ALA A 763 0.38 1.37 10.23
C ALA A 763 1.16 0.84 11.45
N CYS A 764 1.43 -0.47 11.49
CA CYS A 764 2.26 -1.07 12.54
C CYS A 764 3.72 -0.61 12.46
N GLN A 765 4.26 -0.49 11.25
CA GLN A 765 5.61 0.01 10.99
C GLN A 765 5.80 1.46 11.45
N VAL A 766 4.89 2.36 11.08
CA VAL A 766 4.93 3.78 11.48
C VAL A 766 4.76 3.94 12.99
N GLU A 767 3.72 3.34 13.56
CA GLU A 767 3.40 3.50 14.99
C GLU A 767 4.52 2.99 15.91
N ASN A 768 5.16 1.87 15.53
CA ASN A 768 6.10 1.16 16.37
C ASN A 768 7.55 1.33 15.94
N ASN A 769 7.90 2.39 15.21
CA ASN A 769 9.28 2.71 14.81
C ASN A 769 10.00 1.50 14.18
N ILE A 770 9.35 0.73 13.31
CA ILE A 770 9.96 -0.47 12.73
C ILE A 770 10.89 -0.05 11.58
N ALA A 771 12.13 -0.54 11.63
CA ALA A 771 13.17 -0.20 10.67
C ALA A 771 12.84 -0.71 9.26
N VAL A 772 13.32 0.02 8.25
CA VAL A 772 13.45 -0.51 6.89
C VAL A 772 14.81 -1.18 6.75
N VAL A 773 14.87 -2.35 6.13
CA VAL A 773 16.11 -3.14 6.01
C VAL A 773 16.69 -3.17 4.60
N GLY A 774 15.90 -2.86 3.58
CA GLY A 774 16.37 -2.80 2.19
C GLY A 774 16.28 -4.14 1.45
N LYS A 775 16.36 -4.08 0.11
CA LYS A 775 16.15 -5.24 -0.79
C LYS A 775 17.00 -6.46 -0.44
N GLN A 776 18.29 -6.25 -0.16
CA GLN A 776 19.22 -7.33 0.12
C GLN A 776 18.88 -8.09 1.41
N GLU A 777 18.45 -7.37 2.45
CA GLU A 777 18.10 -8.01 3.72
C GLU A 777 16.74 -8.72 3.66
N VAL A 778 15.83 -8.26 2.81
CA VAL A 778 14.60 -9.00 2.49
C VAL A 778 14.93 -10.31 1.75
N LEU A 779 15.84 -10.30 0.77
CA LEU A 779 16.33 -11.53 0.11
C LEU A 779 16.93 -12.52 1.12
N ASN A 780 17.62 -11.99 2.13
CA ASN A 780 18.22 -12.77 3.22
C ASN A 780 17.19 -13.24 4.29
N ARG A 781 15.89 -12.97 4.12
CA ARG A 781 14.80 -13.32 5.07
C ARG A 781 14.88 -12.60 6.41
N ARG A 782 15.24 -11.32 6.36
CA ARG A 782 15.46 -10.48 7.55
C ARG A 782 14.56 -9.24 7.55
N GLU A 783 13.44 -9.31 6.86
CA GLU A 783 12.46 -8.22 6.81
C GLU A 783 11.90 -7.91 8.19
N MET A 784 11.78 -6.63 8.54
CA MET A 784 11.27 -6.19 9.83
C MET A 784 9.79 -5.82 9.71
N HIS A 785 8.91 -6.82 9.74
CA HIS A 785 7.45 -6.64 9.78
C HIS A 785 6.86 -7.38 10.98
N TRP A 786 6.25 -6.66 11.92
CA TRP A 786 5.63 -7.24 13.13
C TRP A 786 4.27 -7.89 12.87
N LEU A 787 3.59 -7.40 11.84
CA LEU A 787 2.38 -7.96 11.26
C LEU A 787 2.69 -8.22 9.80
N ARG A 788 2.56 -9.47 9.35
CA ARG A 788 2.61 -9.81 7.93
C ARG A 788 1.22 -10.25 7.48
N ILE A 789 0.90 -10.06 6.21
CA ILE A 789 -0.31 -10.66 5.63
C ILE A 789 0.16 -11.84 4.79
N ASP A 790 -0.15 -13.05 5.24
CA ASP A 790 0.12 -14.27 4.50
C ASP A 790 -0.95 -14.45 3.41
N ARG A 791 -0.55 -14.98 2.25
CA ARG A 791 -1.45 -15.30 1.13
C ARG A 791 -1.29 -16.77 0.79
N TYR A 792 -2.38 -17.53 0.82
CA TYR A 792 -2.37 -18.92 0.38
C TYR A 792 -3.20 -19.09 -0.89
N TYR A 793 -2.66 -19.85 -1.83
CA TYR A 793 -3.35 -20.35 -3.02
C TYR A 793 -3.91 -21.75 -2.74
N SER A 794 -5.08 -22.06 -3.30
CA SER A 794 -5.57 -23.43 -3.39
C SER A 794 -4.70 -24.28 -4.32
N SER A 795 -4.70 -25.59 -4.09
CA SER A 795 -4.17 -26.61 -4.99
C SER A 795 -5.31 -27.53 -5.39
N ASP A 796 -5.21 -28.14 -6.58
CA ASP A 796 -6.14 -29.18 -7.04
C ASP A 796 -5.80 -30.55 -6.42
N ALA A 797 -4.62 -30.69 -5.81
CA ALA A 797 -4.18 -31.90 -5.13
C ALA A 797 -4.52 -31.85 -3.63
N HIS A 798 -4.93 -32.99 -3.09
CA HIS A 798 -5.26 -33.15 -1.67
C HIS A 798 -4.53 -34.35 -1.04
N LYS A 799 -4.36 -34.29 0.29
CA LYS A 799 -3.75 -35.39 1.06
C LYS A 799 -4.50 -36.72 0.94
N THR A 800 -5.79 -36.67 0.60
CA THR A 800 -6.70 -37.82 0.48
C THR A 800 -6.75 -38.42 -0.92
N ASP A 801 -6.05 -37.86 -1.91
CA ASP A 801 -6.09 -38.37 -3.29
C ASP A 801 -5.57 -39.82 -3.37
N GLU A 802 -6.32 -40.72 -4.00
CA GLU A 802 -5.93 -42.13 -4.17
C GLU A 802 -4.94 -42.32 -5.35
N GLY A 803 -4.17 -43.42 -5.34
CA GLY A 803 -3.37 -43.84 -6.51
C GLY A 803 -1.98 -43.21 -6.72
N LYS A 804 -1.55 -42.27 -5.85
CA LYS A 804 -0.18 -41.69 -5.86
C LYS A 804 0.63 -42.12 -4.63
N GLY A 805 1.96 -42.18 -4.75
CA GLY A 805 2.84 -42.36 -3.59
C GLY A 805 2.78 -41.16 -2.63
N THR A 806 2.98 -41.37 -1.33
CA THR A 806 2.86 -40.29 -0.31
C THR A 806 3.71 -39.06 -0.62
N VAL A 807 4.96 -39.25 -1.09
CA VAL A 807 5.87 -38.15 -1.44
C VAL A 807 5.38 -37.37 -2.67
N GLU A 808 4.88 -38.08 -3.68
CA GLU A 808 4.33 -37.47 -4.90
C GLU A 808 3.09 -36.62 -4.60
N LYS A 809 2.24 -37.08 -3.67
CA LYS A 809 1.08 -36.28 -3.21
C LYS A 809 1.52 -34.96 -2.61
N TYR A 810 2.49 -34.99 -1.70
CA TYR A 810 3.00 -33.76 -1.09
C TYR A 810 3.62 -32.83 -2.13
N HIS A 811 4.44 -33.32 -3.07
CA HIS A 811 4.95 -32.45 -4.13
C HIS A 811 3.85 -31.82 -5.00
N ALA A 812 2.79 -32.57 -5.31
CA ALA A 812 1.65 -32.03 -6.06
C ALA A 812 0.89 -30.95 -5.29
N MET A 813 0.81 -31.05 -3.96
CA MET A 813 0.13 -30.06 -3.10
C MET A 813 0.90 -28.74 -2.95
N GLU A 814 2.22 -28.72 -3.18
CA GLU A 814 3.02 -27.49 -3.20
C GLU A 814 2.69 -26.62 -4.42
N GLU A 815 2.14 -27.25 -5.46
CA GLU A 815 1.81 -26.62 -6.73
C GLU A 815 0.40 -26.01 -6.66
N PRO A 816 0.29 -24.69 -6.82
CA PRO A 816 -1.01 -24.01 -6.84
C PRO A 816 -1.78 -24.35 -8.13
N SER A 817 -3.11 -24.38 -8.05
CA SER A 817 -3.98 -24.52 -9.22
C SER A 817 -3.71 -23.41 -10.25
N GLU A 818 -4.01 -23.65 -11.54
CA GLU A 818 -3.80 -22.62 -12.59
C GLU A 818 -4.62 -21.34 -12.33
N ASN A 819 -5.85 -21.48 -11.83
CA ASN A 819 -6.72 -20.40 -11.38
C ASN A 819 -7.10 -20.62 -9.91
N PRO A 820 -6.21 -20.31 -8.96
CA PRO A 820 -6.41 -20.69 -7.57
C PRO A 820 -7.37 -19.73 -6.85
N SER A 821 -8.06 -20.25 -5.84
CA SER A 821 -8.68 -19.42 -4.80
C SER A 821 -7.60 -18.84 -3.88
N VAL A 822 -7.85 -17.64 -3.36
CA VAL A 822 -6.87 -16.91 -2.52
C VAL A 822 -7.47 -16.62 -1.15
N ILE A 823 -6.71 -16.91 -0.09
CA ILE A 823 -7.05 -16.49 1.27
C ILE A 823 -5.91 -15.64 1.87
N PHE A 824 -6.29 -14.52 2.47
CA PHE A 824 -5.38 -13.63 3.19
C PHE A 824 -5.53 -13.83 4.68
N GLN A 825 -4.41 -13.94 5.39
CA GLN A 825 -4.39 -14.08 6.84
C GLN A 825 -3.34 -13.11 7.43
N PRO A 826 -3.77 -12.06 8.15
CA PRO A 826 -2.86 -11.25 8.96
C PRO A 826 -2.27 -12.10 10.09
N MET A 827 -0.96 -12.30 10.05
CA MET A 827 -0.21 -13.06 11.05
C MET A 827 0.69 -12.10 11.84
N LEU A 828 0.45 -12.04 13.15
CA LEU A 828 1.20 -11.24 14.11
C LEU A 828 1.52 -12.08 15.36
N CYS A 829 2.14 -11.47 16.37
CA CYS A 829 2.27 -12.11 17.68
C CYS A 829 0.87 -12.45 18.22
N GLN A 830 0.64 -13.72 18.51
CA GLN A 830 -0.64 -14.22 19.01
C GLN A 830 -0.83 -13.99 20.51
N HIS A 831 0.18 -13.43 21.20
CA HIS A 831 0.18 -13.18 22.64
C HIS A 831 -0.27 -14.40 23.48
N CYS A 832 0.21 -15.58 23.09
CA CYS A 832 0.00 -16.88 23.75
C CYS A 832 0.04 -16.79 25.28
N ASN A 833 -0.93 -17.41 25.95
CA ASN A 833 -0.90 -17.59 27.41
C ASN A 833 0.18 -18.63 27.77
N HIS A 834 0.19 -19.76 27.04
CA HIS A 834 1.28 -20.74 27.11
C HIS A 834 2.34 -20.39 26.07
N ALA A 835 3.09 -19.32 26.31
CA ALA A 835 4.03 -18.78 25.33
C ALA A 835 5.36 -19.57 25.29
N PRO A 836 5.62 -20.42 24.27
CA PRO A 836 6.88 -21.17 24.17
C PRO A 836 8.08 -20.26 23.96
N CYS A 837 7.86 -19.04 23.45
CA CYS A 837 8.91 -18.05 23.27
C CYS A 837 9.40 -17.39 24.57
N GLU A 838 8.65 -17.51 25.68
CA GLU A 838 9.03 -16.95 26.98
C GLU A 838 10.01 -17.85 27.74
N THR A 839 9.64 -19.12 27.91
CA THR A 839 10.39 -20.10 28.72
C THR A 839 11.81 -20.37 28.21
N VAL A 840 12.07 -20.07 26.93
CA VAL A 840 13.38 -20.24 26.28
C VAL A 840 14.28 -19.01 26.36
N CYS A 841 13.82 -17.90 26.97
CA CYS A 841 14.63 -16.71 27.10
C CYS A 841 15.49 -16.76 28.38
N PRO A 842 16.82 -16.91 28.28
CA PRO A 842 17.68 -17.12 29.45
C PRO A 842 17.80 -15.89 30.36
N VAL A 843 17.39 -14.71 29.86
CA VAL A 843 17.52 -13.43 30.56
C VAL A 843 16.16 -12.80 30.90
N ALA A 844 15.06 -13.53 30.70
CA ALA A 844 13.69 -13.05 30.92
C ALA A 844 13.36 -11.72 30.20
N ALA A 845 13.90 -11.54 28.98
CA ALA A 845 13.58 -10.38 28.13
C ALA A 845 12.18 -10.46 27.52
N THR A 846 11.50 -11.59 27.65
CA THR A 846 10.11 -11.76 27.27
C THR A 846 9.36 -12.44 28.40
N MET A 847 8.25 -11.85 28.82
CA MET A 847 7.48 -12.30 29.98
C MET A 847 5.99 -12.03 29.76
N HIS A 848 5.14 -12.79 30.44
CA HIS A 848 3.71 -12.55 30.46
C HIS A 848 3.35 -11.44 31.45
N SER A 849 2.49 -10.51 31.01
CA SER A 849 1.89 -9.51 31.92
C SER A 849 0.67 -10.05 32.63
N SER A 850 0.24 -9.38 33.70
CA SER A 850 -1.02 -9.69 34.40
C SER A 850 -2.30 -9.41 33.59
N GLU A 851 -2.17 -8.99 32.32
CA GLU A 851 -3.29 -8.61 31.43
C GLU A 851 -3.33 -9.41 30.12
N GLY A 852 -2.62 -10.54 30.05
CA GLY A 852 -2.64 -11.43 28.87
C GLY A 852 -1.65 -11.02 27.75
N ILE A 853 -0.85 -9.98 27.96
CA ILE A 853 0.12 -9.50 26.96
C ILE A 853 1.48 -10.15 27.20
N ASN A 854 1.97 -10.90 26.22
CA ASN A 854 3.40 -11.22 26.12
C ASN A 854 4.21 -9.91 25.90
N GLN A 855 4.98 -9.48 26.88
CA GLN A 855 5.81 -8.28 26.85
C GLN A 855 7.20 -8.61 26.30
N MET A 856 7.70 -7.81 25.35
CA MET A 856 9.09 -7.88 24.88
C MET A 856 9.84 -6.68 25.41
N VAL A 857 10.79 -6.93 26.30
CA VAL A 857 11.60 -5.92 26.97
C VAL A 857 12.92 -5.78 26.21
N TYR A 858 12.96 -4.79 25.32
CA TYR A 858 14.03 -4.63 24.31
C TYR A 858 15.43 -4.52 24.92
N ASN A 859 15.58 -3.73 25.98
CA ASN A 859 16.86 -3.47 26.66
C ASN A 859 17.39 -4.68 27.45
N ARG A 860 16.57 -5.68 27.76
CA ARG A 860 17.00 -6.91 28.43
C ARG A 860 17.45 -8.00 27.45
N CYS A 861 17.09 -7.87 26.17
CA CYS A 861 17.39 -8.88 25.17
C CYS A 861 18.88 -8.91 24.83
N VAL A 862 19.53 -10.05 25.07
CA VAL A 862 20.95 -10.28 24.72
C VAL A 862 21.15 -10.96 23.36
N GLY A 863 20.08 -11.12 22.58
CA GLY A 863 20.18 -11.56 21.19
C GLY A 863 20.47 -13.05 20.93
N THR A 864 20.11 -13.95 21.85
CA THR A 864 20.27 -15.41 21.63
C THR A 864 19.41 -15.96 20.49
N ARG A 865 18.34 -15.25 20.12
CA ARG A 865 17.38 -15.57 19.04
C ARG A 865 16.52 -16.83 19.26
N TYR A 866 16.70 -17.56 20.36
CA TYR A 866 16.00 -18.83 20.58
C TYR A 866 14.47 -18.68 20.69
N CYS A 867 14.00 -17.52 21.17
CA CYS A 867 12.57 -17.19 21.21
C CYS A 867 11.91 -17.10 19.82
N ALA A 868 12.66 -16.81 18.75
CA ALA A 868 12.13 -16.88 17.38
C ALA A 868 12.01 -18.33 16.90
N ASN A 869 12.96 -19.19 17.25
CA ASN A 869 12.92 -20.61 16.89
C ASN A 869 11.69 -21.28 17.51
N ASN A 870 11.47 -21.06 18.83
CA ASN A 870 10.39 -21.70 19.56
C ASN A 870 9.01 -21.08 19.31
N CYS A 871 8.93 -19.90 18.70
CA CYS A 871 7.66 -19.33 18.29
C CYS A 871 7.10 -20.10 17.08
N PRO A 872 5.94 -20.78 17.19
CA PRO A 872 5.42 -21.59 16.09
C PRO A 872 5.03 -20.72 14.88
N TYR A 873 4.58 -19.49 15.13
CA TYR A 873 4.16 -18.53 14.10
C TYR A 873 5.33 -17.81 13.42
N LYS A 874 6.56 -17.89 13.96
CA LYS A 874 7.74 -17.16 13.44
C LYS A 874 7.47 -15.66 13.23
N VAL A 875 6.95 -15.00 14.26
CA VAL A 875 6.56 -13.56 14.27
C VAL A 875 7.45 -12.69 15.17
N ARG A 876 8.53 -13.28 15.70
CA ARG A 876 9.64 -12.53 16.31
C ARG A 876 10.58 -12.08 15.19
N ARG A 877 11.03 -10.83 15.24
CA ARG A 877 11.92 -10.23 14.23
C ARG A 877 13.20 -9.72 14.90
N PHE A 878 14.35 -9.98 14.30
CA PHE A 878 15.65 -9.74 14.91
C PHE A 878 16.37 -8.58 14.25
N ASN A 879 16.89 -7.64 15.05
CA ASN A 879 17.74 -6.58 14.54
C ASN A 879 19.15 -7.09 14.25
N TRP A 880 19.39 -7.54 13.01
CA TRP A 880 20.68 -8.07 12.58
C TRP A 880 21.78 -7.01 12.59
N PHE A 881 21.42 -5.78 12.21
CA PHE A 881 22.31 -4.64 12.16
C PHE A 881 21.82 -3.52 13.08
N ALA A 882 22.68 -2.52 13.29
CA ALA A 882 22.27 -1.28 13.95
C ALA A 882 21.48 -0.41 12.97
N TYR A 883 20.24 -0.81 12.63
CA TYR A 883 19.45 -0.11 11.61
C TYR A 883 19.18 1.37 11.94
N TYR A 884 19.29 1.76 13.22
CA TYR A 884 19.00 3.11 13.68
C TYR A 884 20.15 4.12 13.49
N ASP A 885 21.38 3.64 13.32
CA ASP A 885 22.59 4.47 13.24
C ASP A 885 23.67 3.72 12.47
N ASN A 886 23.41 3.53 11.17
CA ASN A 886 24.31 2.84 10.26
C ASN A 886 24.15 3.39 8.84
N GLU A 887 25.20 4.03 8.35
CA GLU A 887 25.25 4.68 7.04
C GLU A 887 24.91 3.74 5.88
N LYS A 888 25.17 2.43 6.01
CA LYS A 888 24.81 1.43 4.99
C LYS A 888 23.31 1.36 4.70
N PHE A 889 22.48 1.77 5.66
CA PHE A 889 21.02 1.80 5.52
C PHE A 889 20.50 3.23 5.36
N ALA A 890 21.35 4.26 5.27
CA ALA A 890 20.89 5.65 5.30
C ALA A 890 19.99 6.03 4.12
N GLU A 891 20.18 5.37 2.97
CA GLU A 891 19.36 5.60 1.78
C GLU A 891 17.99 4.92 1.86
N GLN A 892 17.93 3.70 2.40
CA GLN A 892 16.70 2.90 2.50
C GLN A 892 15.94 3.13 3.81
N ASN A 893 16.62 3.60 4.86
CA ASN A 893 16.06 3.88 6.18
C ASN A 893 16.41 5.32 6.64
N PRO A 894 15.96 6.33 5.89
CA PRO A 894 16.19 7.74 6.24
C PRO A 894 15.48 8.13 7.54
N GLN A 895 14.38 7.46 7.91
CA GLN A 895 13.61 7.74 9.13
C GLN A 895 14.40 7.53 10.42
N MET A 896 15.46 6.71 10.39
CA MET A 896 16.35 6.55 11.55
C MET A 896 17.74 7.13 11.33
N ASN A 897 18.20 7.27 10.08
CA ASN A 897 19.59 7.62 9.76
C ASN A 897 19.77 9.05 9.23
N SER A 898 18.71 9.84 9.13
CA SER A 898 18.82 11.27 8.81
C SER A 898 18.22 12.12 9.92
N ASP A 899 18.83 13.28 10.20
CA ASP A 899 18.36 14.18 11.26
C ASP A 899 16.92 14.64 11.03
N LEU A 900 16.57 14.93 9.76
CA LEU A 900 15.19 15.27 9.39
C LEU A 900 14.25 14.07 9.53
N GLY A 901 14.64 12.90 9.03
CA GLY A 901 13.80 11.69 9.05
C GLY A 901 13.46 11.20 10.46
N ARG A 902 14.36 11.43 11.43
CA ARG A 902 14.14 11.08 12.85
C ARG A 902 12.94 11.79 13.48
N MET A 903 12.43 12.86 12.87
CA MET A 903 11.24 13.57 13.35
C MET A 903 9.97 12.72 13.33
N VAL A 904 9.88 11.70 12.46
CA VAL A 904 8.70 10.83 12.34
C VAL A 904 8.61 9.79 13.46
N LEU A 905 9.71 9.53 14.16
CA LEU A 905 9.76 8.46 15.16
C LEU A 905 8.84 8.79 16.34
N ASN A 906 7.99 7.82 16.68
CA ASN A 906 7.08 7.89 17.82
C ASN A 906 7.88 7.92 19.13
N PRO A 907 7.82 9.00 19.93
CA PRO A 907 8.60 9.13 21.16
C PRO A 907 8.16 8.13 22.25
N ASP A 908 6.95 7.59 22.13
CA ASP A 908 6.36 6.66 23.11
C ASP A 908 6.83 5.20 22.88
N VAL A 909 7.62 4.93 21.84
CA VAL A 909 8.12 3.59 21.49
C VAL A 909 9.64 3.61 21.35
N THR A 910 10.32 2.68 22.04
CA THR A 910 11.77 2.51 21.95
C THR A 910 12.20 2.28 20.51
N VAL A 911 13.22 3.00 20.03
CA VAL A 911 13.96 2.65 18.81
C VAL A 911 14.99 1.58 19.18
N ARG A 912 14.96 0.43 18.50
CA ARG A 912 15.73 -0.75 18.94
C ARG A 912 17.16 -0.71 18.44
N ALA A 913 18.06 -1.22 19.28
CA ALA A 913 19.45 -1.42 18.93
C ALA A 913 19.68 -2.74 18.19
N ARG A 914 20.91 -2.93 17.67
CA ARG A 914 21.37 -4.21 17.11
C ARG A 914 21.26 -5.32 18.15
N GLY A 915 20.97 -6.53 17.70
CA GLY A 915 21.01 -7.73 18.55
C GLY A 915 19.75 -7.94 19.38
N VAL A 916 18.69 -7.16 19.14
CA VAL A 916 17.46 -7.20 19.92
C VAL A 916 16.32 -7.82 19.11
N MET A 917 15.53 -8.67 19.77
CA MET A 917 14.28 -9.20 19.21
C MET A 917 13.12 -8.21 19.35
N GLU A 918 12.25 -8.24 18.37
CA GLU A 918 11.02 -7.47 18.30
C GLU A 918 9.83 -8.36 17.97
N LYS A 919 8.64 -7.85 18.22
CA LYS A 919 7.37 -8.46 17.85
C LYS A 919 6.24 -7.46 18.02
N CYS A 920 5.08 -7.77 17.47
CA CYS A 920 3.83 -7.10 17.82
C CYS A 920 3.64 -7.09 19.35
N SER A 921 3.30 -5.92 19.90
CA SER A 921 3.13 -5.67 21.33
C SER A 921 1.67 -5.40 21.71
N PHE A 922 0.72 -5.63 20.80
CA PHE A 922 -0.64 -5.05 20.86
C PHE A 922 -0.63 -3.52 21.06
N CYS A 923 0.36 -2.83 20.47
CA CYS A 923 0.54 -1.39 20.61
C CYS A 923 0.48 -0.96 22.09
N VAL A 924 1.31 -1.60 22.94
CA VAL A 924 1.32 -1.41 24.39
C VAL A 924 1.37 0.07 24.81
N GLN A 925 2.04 0.93 24.04
CA GLN A 925 2.09 2.38 24.25
C GLN A 925 0.69 3.03 24.24
N ARG A 926 -0.22 2.55 23.38
CA ARG A 926 -1.62 3.02 23.31
C ARG A 926 -2.45 2.45 24.46
N ILE A 927 -2.22 1.19 24.82
CA ILE A 927 -2.87 0.55 25.98
C ILE A 927 -2.52 1.31 27.26
N GLN A 928 -1.23 1.60 27.49
CA GLN A 928 -0.80 2.31 28.70
C GLN A 928 -1.35 3.74 28.74
N LEU A 929 -1.36 4.45 27.60
CA LEU A 929 -1.94 5.80 27.53
C LEU A 929 -3.44 5.80 27.83
N GLY A 930 -4.23 4.95 27.17
CA GLY A 930 -5.68 4.91 27.40
C GLY A 930 -6.04 4.48 28.83
N LYS A 931 -5.28 3.56 29.42
CA LYS A 931 -5.43 3.20 30.84
C LYS A 931 -5.05 4.35 31.77
N LEU A 932 -4.01 5.11 31.45
CA LEU A 932 -3.60 6.27 32.24
C LEU A 932 -4.70 7.34 32.23
N GLU A 933 -5.28 7.65 31.06
CA GLU A 933 -6.35 8.64 30.94
C GLU A 933 -7.62 8.20 31.67
N ALA A 934 -8.03 6.93 31.53
CA ALA A 934 -9.16 6.39 32.28
C ALA A 934 -8.92 6.44 33.80
N LYS A 935 -7.68 6.13 34.24
CA LYS A 935 -7.30 6.20 35.66
C LYS A 935 -7.33 7.63 36.19
N LYS A 936 -6.84 8.64 35.45
CA LYS A 936 -6.95 10.06 35.81
C LYS A 936 -8.41 10.49 36.00
N GLN A 937 -9.32 9.90 35.22
CA GLN A 937 -10.76 10.14 35.28
C GLN A 937 -11.49 9.22 36.28
N ASN A 938 -10.77 8.44 37.09
CA ASN A 938 -11.31 7.48 38.07
C ASN A 938 -12.34 6.50 37.48
N ARG A 939 -12.10 6.03 36.26
CA ARG A 939 -12.97 5.06 35.58
C ARG A 939 -12.17 3.98 34.86
N ARG A 940 -12.87 2.94 34.39
CA ARG A 940 -12.29 1.95 33.48
C ARG A 940 -12.22 2.53 32.05
N PRO A 941 -11.26 2.08 31.23
CA PRO A 941 -11.29 2.32 29.79
C PRO A 941 -12.59 1.76 29.20
N LYS A 942 -13.19 2.51 28.28
CA LYS A 942 -14.36 2.06 27.52
C LYS A 942 -13.91 1.43 26.20
N ASP A 943 -14.73 0.55 25.65
CA ASP A 943 -14.49 0.01 24.31
C ASP A 943 -14.37 1.15 23.28
N GLY A 944 -13.42 1.00 22.35
CA GLY A 944 -13.09 2.04 21.38
C GLY A 944 -12.16 3.17 21.86
N GLU A 945 -11.86 3.29 23.15
CA GLU A 945 -10.84 4.27 23.62
C GLU A 945 -9.41 3.81 23.39
N ILE A 946 -9.19 2.48 23.39
CA ILE A 946 -7.89 1.86 23.14
C ILE A 946 -7.98 1.05 21.85
N ILE A 947 -7.49 1.62 20.75
CA ILE A 947 -7.47 0.96 19.45
C ILE A 947 -6.02 0.84 18.98
N THR A 948 -5.61 -0.38 18.62
CA THR A 948 -4.29 -0.64 18.04
C THR A 948 -4.16 -0.01 16.65
N ALA A 949 -2.94 0.34 16.24
CA ALA A 949 -2.70 0.96 14.93
C ALA A 949 -3.21 0.08 13.76
N CYS A 950 -3.02 -1.24 13.84
CA CYS A 950 -3.50 -2.15 12.81
C CYS A 950 -5.03 -2.22 12.72
N ALA A 951 -5.75 -2.16 13.85
CA ALA A 951 -7.21 -2.13 13.89
C ALA A 951 -7.76 -0.80 13.38
N GLN A 952 -7.22 0.33 13.87
CA GLN A 952 -7.70 1.66 13.50
C GLN A 952 -7.51 1.97 12.01
N SER A 953 -6.41 1.51 11.40
CA SER A 953 -6.12 1.76 9.99
C SER A 953 -6.86 0.83 9.02
N CYS A 954 -7.44 -0.27 9.50
CA CYS A 954 -8.04 -1.29 8.64
C CYS A 954 -9.35 -0.75 8.01
N PRO A 955 -9.41 -0.53 6.69
CA PRO A 955 -10.60 0.07 6.08
C PRO A 955 -11.83 -0.82 6.18
N THR A 956 -11.67 -2.14 6.25
CA THR A 956 -12.78 -3.11 6.33
C THR A 956 -13.19 -3.48 7.76
N ASN A 957 -12.53 -2.93 8.77
CA ASN A 957 -12.68 -3.34 10.18
C ASN A 957 -12.50 -4.87 10.35
N ALA A 958 -11.54 -5.46 9.63
CA ALA A 958 -11.24 -6.89 9.74
C ALA A 958 -10.58 -7.25 11.07
N ILE A 959 -9.87 -6.30 11.69
CA ILE A 959 -9.18 -6.48 12.96
C ILE A 959 -9.95 -5.69 14.03
N VAL A 960 -10.40 -6.38 15.06
CA VAL A 960 -11.07 -5.79 16.24
C VAL A 960 -10.22 -6.11 17.46
N PHE A 961 -9.90 -5.11 18.27
CA PHE A 961 -9.07 -5.24 19.47
C PHE A 961 -9.83 -4.65 20.66
N GLY A 962 -9.71 -5.29 21.82
CA GLY A 962 -10.41 -4.84 23.02
C GLY A 962 -10.12 -5.71 24.24
N ASP A 963 -10.82 -5.42 25.33
CA ASP A 963 -10.74 -6.17 26.58
C ASP A 963 -11.74 -7.33 26.56
N MET A 964 -11.25 -8.57 26.61
CA MET A 964 -12.07 -9.79 26.64
C MET A 964 -12.75 -10.03 27.99
N LYS A 965 -12.33 -9.31 29.05
CA LYS A 965 -13.00 -9.34 30.36
C LYS A 965 -14.20 -8.41 30.45
N ASP A 966 -14.26 -7.40 29.58
CA ASP A 966 -15.43 -6.53 29.45
C ASP A 966 -16.48 -7.23 28.57
N PRO A 967 -17.63 -7.67 29.12
CA PRO A 967 -18.67 -8.37 28.35
C PRO A 967 -19.33 -7.48 27.30
N ASP A 968 -19.21 -6.16 27.42
CA ASP A 968 -19.81 -5.20 26.50
C ASP A 968 -18.84 -4.76 25.38
N SER A 969 -17.56 -5.17 25.44
CA SER A 969 -16.61 -4.88 24.36
C SER A 969 -16.98 -5.58 23.05
N GLN A 970 -16.66 -4.96 21.91
CA GLN A 970 -16.88 -5.57 20.60
C GLN A 970 -16.21 -6.94 20.46
N VAL A 971 -15.00 -7.12 21.01
CA VAL A 971 -14.30 -8.41 20.98
C VAL A 971 -15.12 -9.47 21.72
N SER A 972 -15.57 -9.20 22.95
CA SER A 972 -16.35 -10.15 23.74
C SER A 972 -17.68 -10.50 23.09
N GLN A 973 -18.35 -9.52 22.48
CA GLN A 973 -19.60 -9.74 21.73
C GLN A 973 -19.38 -10.65 20.52
N ILE A 974 -18.35 -10.39 19.71
CA ILE A 974 -18.02 -11.21 18.54
C ILE A 974 -17.64 -12.62 18.99
N LEU A 975 -16.83 -12.78 20.03
CA LEU A 975 -16.46 -14.10 20.55
C LEU A 975 -17.70 -14.86 21.02
N ARG A 976 -18.59 -14.25 21.82
CA ARG A 976 -19.84 -14.92 22.26
C ARG A 976 -20.72 -15.38 21.09
N GLU A 977 -20.78 -14.60 20.02
CA GLU A 977 -21.57 -14.94 18.84
C GLU A 977 -20.91 -16.03 17.99
N GLN A 978 -19.60 -15.96 17.78
CA GLN A 978 -18.88 -16.77 16.80
C GLN A 978 -18.23 -18.03 17.41
N GLN A 979 -18.18 -18.16 18.74
CA GLN A 979 -17.63 -19.32 19.44
C GLN A 979 -18.39 -20.60 19.07
N GLY A 980 -17.66 -21.60 18.56
CA GLY A 980 -18.27 -22.84 18.10
C GLY A 980 -18.99 -22.74 16.75
N GLU A 981 -18.95 -21.57 16.09
CA GLU A 981 -19.37 -21.38 14.70
C GLU A 981 -18.15 -21.11 13.82
N ARG A 982 -17.70 -19.86 13.73
CA ARG A 982 -16.59 -19.44 12.85
C ARG A 982 -15.28 -19.21 13.59
N ALA A 983 -15.31 -19.04 14.92
CA ALA A 983 -14.14 -18.69 15.70
C ALA A 983 -13.18 -19.88 15.86
N PHE A 984 -11.91 -19.69 15.52
CA PHE A 984 -10.84 -20.68 15.72
C PHE A 984 -9.52 -19.99 16.06
N HIS A 985 -8.60 -20.74 16.68
CA HIS A 985 -7.22 -20.32 16.83
C HIS A 985 -6.28 -21.07 15.91
N VAL A 986 -5.18 -20.42 15.54
CA VAL A 986 -4.17 -21.02 14.67
C VAL A 986 -3.25 -21.92 15.48
N LEU A 987 -3.11 -23.17 15.05
CA LEU A 987 -2.29 -24.22 15.69
C LEU A 987 -2.77 -24.58 17.12
N GLU A 988 -4.07 -24.82 17.29
CA GLU A 988 -4.67 -25.23 18.58
C GLU A 988 -4.07 -26.52 19.14
N GLU A 989 -3.62 -27.43 18.28
CA GLU A 989 -3.01 -28.71 18.63
C GLU A 989 -1.73 -28.57 19.48
N ILE A 990 -1.04 -27.42 19.41
CA ILE A 990 0.19 -27.17 20.19
C ILE A 990 -0.15 -26.68 21.61
N ASN A 991 -1.42 -26.35 21.89
CA ASN A 991 -1.90 -25.82 23.17
C ASN A 991 -1.13 -24.58 23.67
N VAL A 992 -0.84 -23.64 22.76
CA VAL A 992 -0.19 -22.35 23.12
C VAL A 992 -1.19 -21.29 23.61
N GLN A 993 -2.50 -21.60 23.57
CA GLN A 993 -3.61 -20.73 24.01
C GLN A 993 -3.45 -19.25 23.57
N PRO A 994 -3.56 -18.96 22.26
CA PRO A 994 -3.38 -17.61 21.74
C PRO A 994 -4.54 -16.68 22.13
N ASN A 995 -4.25 -15.38 22.25
CA ASN A 995 -5.23 -14.31 22.53
C ASN A 995 -5.69 -13.59 21.24
N VAL A 996 -5.40 -14.17 20.08
CA VAL A 996 -5.88 -13.70 18.78
C VAL A 996 -6.74 -14.81 18.16
N THR A 997 -8.01 -14.51 17.96
CA THR A 997 -8.99 -15.44 17.38
C THR A 997 -9.26 -15.06 15.93
N TYR A 998 -9.30 -16.04 15.04
CA TYR A 998 -9.64 -15.85 13.63
C TYR A 998 -11.06 -16.32 13.37
N LEU A 999 -11.74 -15.70 12.40
CA LEU A 999 -13.03 -16.19 11.91
C LEU A 999 -12.86 -16.88 10.56
N THR A 1000 -13.37 -18.10 10.43
CA THR A 1000 -13.40 -18.88 9.19
C THR A 1000 -13.97 -18.06 8.02
N LYS A 1001 -13.31 -18.14 6.87
CA LYS A 1001 -13.72 -17.44 5.65
C LYS A 1001 -14.91 -18.18 5.01
N ILE A 1002 -16.01 -17.49 4.77
CA ILE A 1002 -17.19 -18.00 4.07
C ILE A 1002 -17.19 -17.42 2.66
N ARG A 1003 -17.22 -18.29 1.64
CA ARG A 1003 -17.37 -17.92 0.24
C ARG A 1003 -18.78 -18.15 -0.25
N ASN A 1004 -19.26 -17.25 -1.10
CA ASN A 1004 -20.51 -17.46 -1.80
C ASN A 1004 -20.17 -18.11 -3.14
N LEU A 1005 -20.07 -19.44 -3.23
CA LEU A 1005 -19.80 -20.18 -4.48
C LEU A 1005 -21.09 -20.63 -5.19
N VAL A 1006 -21.05 -20.79 -6.52
CA VAL A 1006 -22.18 -21.23 -7.38
C VAL A 1006 -22.27 -22.75 -7.44
#